data_AF-A0AA97G4E2-F1
#
_entry.id   AF-A0AA97G4E2-F1
#
_cell.length_a   1.000
_cell.length_b   1.000
_cell.length_c   1.000
_cell.angle_alpha   90.00
_cell.angle_beta   90.00
_cell.angle_gamma   90.00
#
_symmetry.space_group_name_H-M   'P 1'
#
loop_
_entity.id
_entity.type
_entity.pdbx_description
1 polymer ?
#
loop_
_entity_poly.entity_id
_entity_poly.type
_entity_poly.pdbx_seq_one_letter_code
_entity_poly.pdbx_strand_id
1 'polypeptide(L)'
;MSDGNAGGPKAAGSQFADLMRNVTELENIHRKGKTGRVEVTGISGAEVKDSPVTFRGRKVVSVKPRQNLLKRLIAFFSPTRRAREQRAREREAKALLHDQVLLALGDKGLDKQDRRRLVNDVAKGIIPGFSNVERREIKDRSLDALYRSKSMRMILSEAEQGINTFPTLTDSIPSVSLYKARDAIKGYYTTLLLDPDRISHNSPTRQDLEKLEQHFKETRQPIAYEYLVTEVIEEIVHSFRERLPQDEYFDLLSTWSDEYKPDREQVLAGLLRQIFFNATVERPSIHGRPRDLVLEKSYRFIQDMSRHQGLKARFDLTSRVIHLETQFHKDKAQVCRKLDRLSAEVTELDLEGIKERLKAGEELSQKEGQLIAESRRVLLDIQLTAGRRWDLNLLSQPEQWSGQKDYLVKLLKIQEIGTLRGQQIDLAQLDWLIKQHDDARTHPRVAIEGAGLTGLMLALSQFEAGANVSLFEKRSSEYDKVQIVRLDRKWMDMLKFYLGEHYHELFGEGGEGNGIVHPDGIGEIATDRLEEVLHDRLAELIARNNEQTSDSEVPSSLERIVAFELERIEPGEEGYQIRARYNPAYDSAQLSKTKDYTPGRALKHRSVDMLICADGKNSRLRGRYMTDHLFSFAKPYGVCSWEFNKGKAFSKKSRTNRVGLVNFERKKGEELQLVRDELVGDWKNVVKKGKALPNQKQNTFQDFREMVVFNKDFHQHFNKLLTGELFFLRQPDESIKSAVVPEDLAELERLTLDQGMQTRCFENKDLVYIGMELPEPFDQYCKKLEDEILQKELSSLGSRLDPLTAEGAVKKAKEGVKMVQKAWFQAVAHYYGIDRSTSLGATSDKMNQKFASVFPLSQQRVKQNVVTEKAHGHNLAVTVAGEAAASSHFMTGSGLSGARENILHLQNFTHKTAKDTYPFDPAQHQADLEAKQKITADEIGRRDGILMMS
;
A
#
# COMPACT_ATOMS: atom_id res chain seq x y z
N MET A 1 -31.06 -1.46 -43.23
CA MET A 1 -31.80 -0.44 -42.44
C MET A 1 -32.34 0.56 -43.45
N SER A 2 -33.58 1.01 -43.34
CA SER A 2 -34.12 2.04 -44.23
C SER A 2 -33.89 3.41 -43.62
N ASP A 3 -33.20 4.30 -44.33
CA ASP A 3 -33.00 5.69 -43.92
C ASP A 3 -34.32 6.48 -44.05
N GLY A 4 -35.14 6.35 -43.01
CA GLY A 4 -36.34 7.15 -42.81
C GLY A 4 -35.95 8.59 -42.54
N ASN A 5 -35.93 9.40 -43.60
CA ASN A 5 -35.54 10.80 -43.57
C ASN A 5 -36.58 11.66 -42.80
N ALA A 6 -36.51 11.64 -41.47
CA ALA A 6 -37.32 12.47 -40.60
C ALA A 6 -36.94 13.95 -40.78
N GLY A 7 -37.92 14.79 -41.12
CA GLY A 7 -37.69 16.19 -41.49
C GLY A 7 -36.97 16.99 -40.40
N GLY A 8 -35.99 17.80 -40.81
CA GLY A 8 -35.17 18.60 -39.91
C GLY A 8 -35.97 19.64 -39.09
N PRO A 9 -35.48 20.03 -37.89
CA PRO A 9 -36.26 20.73 -36.86
C PRO A 9 -36.54 22.22 -37.13
N LYS A 10 -36.51 22.68 -38.39
CA LYS A 10 -36.70 24.09 -38.79
C LYS A 10 -37.92 24.36 -39.68
N ALA A 11 -38.86 23.41 -39.78
CA ALA A 11 -40.18 23.72 -40.32
C ALA A 11 -40.91 24.69 -39.38
N ALA A 12 -41.25 25.88 -39.87
CA ALA A 12 -42.10 26.84 -39.16
C ALA A 12 -43.49 26.21 -38.97
N GLY A 13 -43.77 25.72 -37.75
CA GLY A 13 -44.93 24.89 -37.44
C GLY A 13 -44.65 23.65 -36.59
N SER A 14 -43.40 23.39 -36.17
CA SER A 14 -43.15 22.35 -35.15
C SER A 14 -43.81 22.71 -33.82
N GLN A 15 -44.40 21.72 -33.12
CA GLN A 15 -45.07 21.94 -31.83
C GLN A 15 -44.15 22.57 -30.77
N PHE A 16 -42.83 22.38 -30.89
CA PHE A 16 -41.84 22.98 -30.01
C PHE A 16 -41.64 24.47 -30.23
N ALA A 17 -41.80 24.99 -31.44
CA ALA A 17 -41.72 26.44 -31.69
C ALA A 17 -42.83 27.21 -30.94
N ASP A 18 -44.04 26.65 -30.93
CA ASP A 18 -45.17 27.18 -30.16
C ASP A 18 -44.93 27.09 -28.65
N LEU A 19 -44.39 25.97 -28.15
CA LEU A 19 -44.00 25.81 -26.75
C LEU A 19 -42.94 26.84 -26.34
N MET A 20 -41.86 26.99 -27.10
CA MET A 20 -40.77 27.92 -26.78
C MET A 20 -41.19 29.39 -26.87
N ARG A 21 -42.15 29.73 -27.74
CA ARG A 21 -42.84 31.04 -27.73
C ARG A 21 -43.58 31.25 -26.40
N ASN A 22 -44.37 30.28 -25.96
CA ASN A 22 -45.13 30.36 -24.71
C ASN A 22 -44.22 30.48 -23.49
N VAL A 23 -43.12 29.72 -23.44
CA VAL A 23 -42.07 29.83 -22.41
C VAL A 23 -41.42 31.21 -22.40
N THR A 24 -41.07 31.75 -23.57
CA THR A 24 -40.51 33.11 -23.70
C THR A 24 -41.48 34.19 -23.20
N GLU A 25 -42.79 34.02 -23.42
CA GLU A 25 -43.79 34.95 -22.89
C GLU A 25 -43.92 34.84 -21.35
N LEU A 26 -43.93 33.62 -20.80
CA LEU A 26 -43.93 33.37 -19.35
C LEU A 26 -42.70 33.95 -18.64
N GLU A 27 -41.49 33.74 -19.19
CA GLU A 27 -40.26 34.38 -18.71
C GLU A 27 -40.38 35.91 -18.67
N ASN A 28 -40.89 36.52 -19.75
CA ASN A 28 -41.05 37.97 -19.87
C ASN A 28 -42.04 38.52 -18.84
N ILE A 29 -43.12 37.80 -18.58
CA ILE A 29 -44.11 38.13 -17.54
C ILE A 29 -43.46 38.05 -16.15
N HIS A 30 -42.74 36.95 -15.87
CA HIS A 30 -42.04 36.72 -14.62
C HIS A 30 -40.98 37.81 -14.34
N ARG A 31 -40.09 38.07 -15.32
CA ARG A 31 -39.01 39.07 -15.25
C ARG A 31 -39.53 40.49 -15.00
N LYS A 32 -40.70 40.83 -15.56
CA LYS A 32 -41.33 42.15 -15.38
C LYS A 32 -42.09 42.28 -14.04
N GLY A 33 -42.29 41.20 -13.29
CA GLY A 33 -43.11 41.18 -12.07
C GLY A 33 -44.58 41.56 -12.31
N LYS A 34 -45.04 41.52 -13.57
CA LYS A 34 -46.35 42.01 -14.00
C LYS A 34 -47.31 40.85 -14.24
N THR A 35 -48.61 41.11 -14.16
CA THR A 35 -49.63 40.15 -14.60
C THR A 35 -49.74 40.16 -16.12
N GLY A 36 -49.53 39.01 -16.78
CA GLY A 36 -49.76 38.80 -18.21
C GLY A 36 -50.77 37.69 -18.49
N ARG A 37 -50.91 37.34 -19.76
CA ARG A 37 -51.64 36.17 -20.25
C ARG A 37 -50.78 35.52 -21.33
N VAL A 38 -50.76 34.20 -21.38
CA VAL A 38 -50.13 33.41 -22.45
C VAL A 38 -51.21 32.51 -23.03
N GLU A 39 -51.27 32.41 -24.35
CA GLU A 39 -52.24 31.57 -25.06
C GLU A 39 -51.57 30.25 -25.46
N VAL A 40 -51.86 29.18 -24.72
CA VAL A 40 -51.25 27.87 -24.93
C VAL A 40 -52.03 27.12 -26.00
N THR A 41 -51.46 27.02 -27.20
CA THR A 41 -51.95 26.20 -28.32
C THR A 41 -51.26 24.84 -28.33
N GLY A 42 -52.02 23.76 -28.58
CA GLY A 42 -51.47 22.41 -28.61
C GLY A 42 -52.48 21.33 -28.97
N ILE A 43 -51.97 20.20 -29.45
CA ILE A 43 -52.76 18.98 -29.70
C ILE A 43 -52.72 18.16 -28.41
N SER A 44 -53.90 17.92 -27.81
CA SER A 44 -54.06 16.99 -26.69
C SER A 44 -53.85 15.56 -27.20
N GLY A 45 -53.01 14.77 -26.52
CA GLY A 45 -52.72 13.37 -26.91
C GLY A 45 -53.88 12.39 -26.72
N ALA A 46 -55.02 12.84 -26.20
CA ALA A 46 -56.24 12.05 -26.10
C ALA A 46 -57.16 12.27 -27.32
N GLU A 47 -57.40 11.18 -28.04
CA GLU A 47 -58.26 10.99 -29.22
C GLU A 47 -57.80 11.60 -30.57
N VAL A 48 -57.52 10.69 -31.51
CA VAL A 48 -57.20 10.99 -32.91
C VAL A 48 -58.47 11.35 -33.68
N LYS A 49 -58.85 12.63 -33.64
CA LYS A 49 -59.66 13.29 -34.69
C LYS A 49 -59.21 14.74 -34.87
N ASP A 50 -58.79 15.09 -36.08
CA ASP A 50 -58.39 16.44 -36.44
C ASP A 50 -59.53 17.44 -36.22
N SER A 51 -59.44 18.16 -35.10
CA SER A 51 -60.33 19.25 -34.72
C SER A 51 -59.47 20.36 -34.13
N PRO A 52 -59.29 21.50 -34.81
CA PRO A 52 -58.50 22.61 -34.27
C PRO A 52 -59.24 23.22 -33.06
N VAL A 53 -58.84 22.83 -31.85
CA VAL A 53 -59.36 23.40 -30.60
C VAL A 53 -58.78 24.79 -30.39
N THR A 54 -59.38 25.79 -31.06
CA THR A 54 -59.05 27.20 -30.86
C THR A 54 -59.46 27.63 -29.45
N PHE A 55 -58.48 27.86 -28.58
CA PHE A 55 -58.71 28.46 -27.27
C PHE A 55 -59.16 29.93 -27.45
N ARG A 56 -60.00 30.43 -26.55
CA ARG A 56 -60.23 31.88 -26.37
C ARG A 56 -60.38 32.21 -24.88
N GLY A 57 -59.41 31.75 -24.09
CA GLY A 57 -59.41 31.79 -22.64
C GLY A 57 -58.68 33.00 -22.05
N ARG A 58 -59.38 34.14 -21.96
CA ARG A 58 -58.83 35.40 -21.43
C ARG A 58 -58.61 35.41 -19.89
N LYS A 59 -57.74 34.55 -19.33
CA LYS A 59 -57.01 34.70 -18.03
C LYS A 59 -56.39 33.36 -17.59
N VAL A 60 -55.07 33.26 -17.72
CA VAL A 60 -54.15 32.33 -17.03
C VAL A 60 -52.81 33.09 -16.93
N VAL A 61 -52.14 33.30 -15.80
CA VAL A 61 -52.50 33.17 -14.38
C VAL A 61 -51.82 34.33 -13.61
N SER A 62 -52.36 34.80 -12.47
CA SER A 62 -51.64 35.81 -11.66
C SER A 62 -50.60 35.17 -10.74
N VAL A 63 -49.30 35.29 -11.08
CA VAL A 63 -48.23 35.21 -10.08
C VAL A 63 -48.31 36.46 -9.21
N LYS A 64 -49.24 36.48 -8.25
CA LYS A 64 -49.35 37.60 -7.31
C LYS A 64 -48.15 37.55 -6.36
N PRO A 65 -47.46 38.69 -6.11
CA PRO A 65 -46.58 38.79 -4.94
C PRO A 65 -47.41 38.50 -3.69
N ARG A 66 -46.76 37.97 -2.64
CA ARG A 66 -47.38 37.53 -1.37
C ARG A 66 -48.45 38.54 -0.89
N GLN A 67 -49.73 38.18 -1.00
CA GLN A 67 -50.85 38.98 -0.47
C GLN A 67 -51.78 38.11 0.39
N ASN A 68 -52.37 38.75 1.40
CA ASN A 68 -53.10 38.15 2.52
C ASN A 68 -53.99 36.94 2.18
N LEU A 69 -53.88 35.92 3.03
CA LEU A 69 -54.61 34.64 3.00
C LEU A 69 -56.13 34.84 2.80
N LEU A 70 -56.68 35.89 3.43
CA LEU A 70 -58.10 36.25 3.38
C LEU A 70 -58.63 36.49 1.95
N LYS A 71 -57.83 37.13 1.07
CA LYS A 71 -58.23 37.35 -0.34
C LYS A 71 -58.15 36.07 -1.18
N ARG A 72 -57.37 35.06 -0.78
CA ARG A 72 -57.39 33.73 -1.43
C ARG A 72 -58.66 32.97 -1.07
N LEU A 73 -59.07 32.97 0.20
CA LEU A 73 -60.30 32.32 0.67
C LEU A 73 -61.55 32.91 -0.01
N ILE A 74 -61.71 34.23 -0.02
CA ILE A 74 -62.85 34.92 -0.65
C ILE A 74 -62.96 34.60 -2.16
N ALA A 75 -61.83 34.52 -2.88
CA ALA A 75 -61.81 34.13 -4.29
C ALA A 75 -62.11 32.63 -4.50
N PHE A 76 -61.72 31.77 -3.55
CA PHE A 76 -61.97 30.32 -3.60
C PHE A 76 -63.47 30.02 -3.43
N PHE A 77 -64.14 30.70 -2.49
CA PHE A 77 -65.56 30.51 -2.20
C PHE A 77 -66.53 31.31 -3.09
N SER A 78 -66.06 32.18 -3.99
CA SER A 78 -66.95 32.93 -4.89
C SER A 78 -67.78 31.98 -5.77
N PRO A 79 -69.13 31.97 -5.66
CA PRO A 79 -69.97 30.89 -6.20
C PRO A 79 -70.34 31.05 -7.68
N THR A 80 -69.90 32.12 -8.34
CA THR A 80 -70.35 32.44 -9.71
C THR A 80 -69.89 31.40 -10.73
N ARG A 81 -70.82 30.98 -11.62
CA ARG A 81 -70.57 30.01 -12.70
C ARG A 81 -69.34 30.37 -13.54
N ARG A 82 -69.19 31.64 -13.92
CA ARG A 82 -68.02 32.18 -14.64
C ARG A 82 -66.70 31.96 -13.90
N ALA A 83 -66.66 32.05 -12.57
CA ALA A 83 -65.45 31.79 -11.78
C ALA A 83 -65.13 30.29 -11.63
N ARG A 84 -66.11 29.40 -11.80
CA ARG A 84 -65.89 27.95 -11.91
C ARG A 84 -65.36 27.58 -13.30
N GLU A 85 -66.01 28.09 -14.36
CA GLU A 85 -65.58 27.92 -15.76
C GLU A 85 -64.16 28.46 -16.00
N GLN A 86 -63.81 29.63 -15.46
CA GLN A 86 -62.43 30.13 -15.52
C GLN A 86 -61.44 29.21 -14.78
N ARG A 87 -61.80 28.70 -13.60
CA ARG A 87 -60.94 27.77 -12.83
C ARG A 87 -60.76 26.42 -13.53
N ALA A 88 -61.75 25.93 -14.26
CA ALA A 88 -61.62 24.73 -15.10
C ALA A 88 -60.61 24.97 -16.23
N ARG A 89 -60.77 26.05 -17.00
CA ARG A 89 -59.84 26.44 -18.07
C ARG A 89 -58.42 26.73 -17.58
N GLU A 90 -58.26 27.30 -16.38
CA GLU A 90 -56.94 27.49 -15.74
C GLU A 90 -56.28 26.17 -15.32
N ARG A 91 -57.04 25.07 -15.13
CA ARG A 91 -56.50 23.73 -14.88
C ARG A 91 -56.16 23.04 -16.20
N GLU A 92 -57.07 23.07 -17.17
CA GLU A 92 -56.85 22.52 -18.52
C GLU A 92 -55.60 23.12 -19.18
N ALA A 93 -55.45 24.44 -19.19
CA ALA A 93 -54.27 25.11 -19.76
C ALA A 93 -52.97 24.77 -19.03
N LYS A 94 -53.02 24.46 -17.73
CA LYS A 94 -51.85 24.00 -16.96
C LYS A 94 -51.52 22.55 -17.24
N ALA A 95 -52.52 21.67 -17.37
CA ALA A 95 -52.33 20.27 -17.74
C ALA A 95 -51.74 20.18 -19.16
N LEU A 96 -52.30 20.91 -20.13
CA LEU A 96 -51.80 20.91 -21.50
C LEU A 96 -50.37 21.46 -21.60
N LEU A 97 -50.04 22.55 -20.89
CA LEU A 97 -48.67 23.06 -20.83
C LEU A 97 -47.71 22.10 -20.11
N HIS A 98 -48.17 21.44 -19.05
CA HIS A 98 -47.44 20.41 -18.32
C HIS A 98 -47.09 19.24 -19.24
N ASP A 99 -48.06 18.72 -19.98
CA ASP A 99 -47.90 17.57 -20.86
C ASP A 99 -47.03 17.91 -22.09
N GLN A 100 -47.21 19.10 -22.68
CA GLN A 100 -46.31 19.63 -23.72
C GLN A 100 -44.86 19.71 -23.25
N VAL A 101 -44.64 20.17 -22.01
CA VAL A 101 -43.30 20.25 -21.43
C VAL A 101 -42.73 18.86 -21.17
N LEU A 102 -43.49 17.92 -20.62
CA LEU A 102 -43.01 16.54 -20.42
C LEU A 102 -42.67 15.85 -21.77
N LEU A 103 -43.49 16.04 -22.80
CA LEU A 103 -43.21 15.59 -24.16
C LEU A 103 -41.91 16.19 -24.71
N ALA A 104 -41.73 17.51 -24.58
CA ALA A 104 -40.54 18.22 -25.05
C ALA A 104 -39.25 17.86 -24.28
N LEU A 105 -39.37 17.47 -23.01
CA LEU A 105 -38.25 16.94 -22.23
C LEU A 105 -37.88 15.50 -22.65
N GLY A 106 -38.86 14.70 -23.10
CA GLY A 106 -38.66 13.35 -23.61
C GLY A 106 -38.16 13.29 -25.06
N ASP A 107 -38.51 14.26 -25.91
CA ASP A 107 -38.18 14.24 -27.34
C ASP A 107 -36.72 14.63 -27.61
N LYS A 108 -35.99 13.74 -28.29
CA LYS A 108 -34.61 13.93 -28.77
C LYS A 108 -34.45 15.08 -29.78
N GLY A 109 -35.53 15.53 -30.43
CA GLY A 109 -35.52 16.61 -31.42
C GLY A 109 -35.38 18.02 -30.85
N LEU A 110 -35.63 18.22 -29.55
CA LEU A 110 -35.42 19.52 -28.90
C LEU A 110 -33.92 19.74 -28.63
N ASP A 111 -33.39 20.91 -29.00
CA ASP A 111 -31.96 21.19 -28.83
C ASP A 111 -31.54 21.31 -27.36
N LYS A 112 -30.23 21.14 -27.10
CA LYS A 112 -29.65 21.08 -25.75
C LYS A 112 -29.84 22.39 -24.97
N GLN A 113 -29.86 23.54 -25.64
CA GLN A 113 -30.02 24.87 -25.04
C GLN A 113 -31.49 25.16 -24.72
N ASP A 114 -32.42 24.87 -25.65
CA ASP A 114 -33.85 25.04 -25.42
C ASP A 114 -34.38 24.05 -24.37
N ARG A 115 -33.95 22.78 -24.37
CA ARG A 115 -34.30 21.85 -23.28
C ARG A 115 -33.71 22.32 -21.94
N ARG A 116 -32.46 22.80 -21.91
CA ARG A 116 -31.83 23.39 -20.71
C ARG A 116 -32.65 24.58 -20.17
N ARG A 117 -33.15 25.44 -21.05
CA ARG A 117 -34.03 26.57 -20.70
C ARG A 117 -35.35 26.08 -20.12
N LEU A 118 -36.02 25.14 -20.79
CA LEU A 118 -37.26 24.52 -20.36
C LEU A 118 -37.16 23.96 -18.92
N VAL A 119 -36.12 23.17 -18.64
CA VAL A 119 -35.90 22.56 -17.32
C VAL A 119 -35.64 23.61 -16.24
N ASN A 120 -34.85 24.65 -16.55
CA ASN A 120 -34.60 25.76 -15.62
C ASN A 120 -35.87 26.54 -15.28
N ASP A 121 -36.77 26.73 -16.24
CA ASP A 121 -38.01 27.47 -16.05
C ASP A 121 -39.09 26.66 -15.32
N VAL A 122 -39.11 25.33 -15.52
CA VAL A 122 -39.86 24.41 -14.63
C VAL A 122 -39.30 24.51 -13.20
N ALA A 123 -37.99 24.35 -13.02
CA ALA A 123 -37.33 24.35 -11.71
C ALA A 123 -37.58 25.66 -10.93
N LYS A 124 -37.51 26.82 -11.60
CA LYS A 124 -37.83 28.14 -11.02
C LYS A 124 -39.32 28.37 -10.79
N GLY A 125 -40.20 27.51 -11.31
CA GLY A 125 -41.64 27.69 -11.25
C GLY A 125 -42.16 28.82 -12.14
N ILE A 126 -41.41 29.19 -13.18
CA ILE A 126 -41.84 30.12 -14.24
C ILE A 126 -42.92 29.43 -15.08
N ILE A 127 -42.73 28.15 -15.38
CA ILE A 127 -43.73 27.30 -16.02
C ILE A 127 -44.72 26.75 -14.96
N PRO A 128 -46.01 27.11 -15.01
CA PRO A 128 -47.02 26.60 -14.08
C PRO A 128 -47.49 25.19 -14.46
N GLY A 129 -48.09 24.47 -13.52
CA GLY A 129 -48.60 23.11 -13.70
C GLY A 129 -47.90 22.13 -12.76
N PHE A 130 -46.57 22.19 -12.71
CA PHE A 130 -45.73 21.33 -11.88
C PHE A 130 -45.81 21.66 -10.37
N SER A 131 -45.95 20.62 -9.55
CA SER A 131 -45.77 20.64 -8.10
C SER A 131 -44.30 20.85 -7.69
N ASN A 132 -44.04 21.11 -6.42
CA ASN A 132 -42.67 21.25 -5.92
C ASN A 132 -41.85 19.95 -6.00
N VAL A 133 -42.51 18.79 -6.04
CA VAL A 133 -41.85 17.48 -6.18
C VAL A 133 -41.47 17.27 -7.63
N GLU A 134 -42.43 17.39 -8.56
CA GLU A 134 -42.18 17.27 -10.00
C GLU A 134 -41.14 18.27 -10.50
N ARG A 135 -41.10 19.51 -9.96
CA ARG A 135 -40.05 20.47 -10.32
C ARG A 135 -38.65 20.03 -9.93
N ARG A 136 -38.49 19.31 -8.80
CA ARG A 136 -37.21 18.69 -8.45
C ARG A 136 -36.95 17.51 -9.37
N GLU A 137 -37.87 16.56 -9.48
CA GLU A 137 -37.68 15.38 -10.33
C GLU A 137 -37.36 15.72 -11.79
N ILE A 138 -38.03 16.72 -12.37
CA ILE A 138 -37.75 17.22 -13.72
C ILE A 138 -36.39 17.90 -13.76
N LYS A 139 -36.05 18.75 -12.80
CA LYS A 139 -34.72 19.35 -12.70
C LYS A 139 -33.65 18.26 -12.65
N ASP A 140 -33.78 17.34 -11.72
CA ASP A 140 -32.77 16.34 -11.40
C ASP A 140 -32.62 15.36 -12.59
N ARG A 141 -33.70 14.69 -13.02
CA ARG A 141 -33.68 13.74 -14.15
C ARG A 141 -33.31 14.39 -15.49
N SER A 142 -33.80 15.60 -15.77
CA SER A 142 -33.63 16.22 -17.10
C SER A 142 -32.33 16.99 -17.22
N LEU A 143 -31.82 17.62 -16.15
CA LEU A 143 -30.47 18.18 -16.15
C LEU A 143 -29.42 17.05 -16.18
N ASP A 144 -29.63 15.94 -15.46
CA ASP A 144 -28.77 14.75 -15.59
C ASP A 144 -28.73 14.24 -17.03
N ALA A 145 -29.89 14.07 -17.67
CA ALA A 145 -29.97 13.60 -19.05
C ALA A 145 -29.47 14.62 -20.10
N LEU A 146 -29.32 15.91 -19.74
CA LEU A 146 -28.85 16.96 -20.64
C LEU A 146 -27.36 17.23 -20.53
N TYR A 147 -26.81 17.29 -19.32
CA TYR A 147 -25.40 17.63 -19.13
C TYR A 147 -24.49 16.41 -19.16
N ARG A 148 -25.02 15.21 -18.92
CA ARG A 148 -24.19 14.01 -18.72
C ARG A 148 -24.39 13.03 -19.85
N SER A 149 -23.27 12.58 -20.39
CA SER A 149 -23.24 11.49 -21.34
C SER A 149 -23.78 10.19 -20.75
N LYS A 150 -23.94 9.16 -21.60
CA LYS A 150 -24.26 7.82 -21.12
C LYS A 150 -23.13 7.30 -20.21
N SER A 151 -21.88 7.56 -20.57
CA SER A 151 -20.66 7.15 -19.87
C SER A 151 -20.59 7.75 -18.46
N MET A 152 -20.76 9.08 -18.34
CA MET A 152 -20.72 9.78 -17.06
C MET A 152 -21.87 9.36 -16.12
N ARG A 153 -23.06 9.07 -16.66
CA ARG A 153 -24.19 8.53 -15.87
C ARG A 153 -23.94 7.11 -15.37
N MET A 154 -23.26 6.27 -16.15
CA MET A 154 -22.85 4.93 -15.71
C MET A 154 -21.85 5.01 -14.55
N ILE A 155 -20.83 5.86 -14.66
CA ILE A 155 -19.84 6.10 -13.60
C ILE A 155 -20.51 6.62 -12.31
N LEU A 156 -21.45 7.56 -12.42
CA LEU A 156 -22.22 8.06 -11.26
C LEU A 156 -23.12 6.98 -10.64
N SER A 157 -23.71 6.09 -11.44
CA SER A 157 -24.55 5.00 -10.92
C SER A 157 -23.74 3.95 -10.16
N GLU A 158 -22.51 3.65 -10.61
CA GLU A 158 -21.56 2.82 -9.86
C GLU A 158 -21.11 3.51 -8.56
N ALA A 159 -20.84 4.81 -8.62
CA ALA A 159 -20.47 5.61 -7.45
C ALA A 159 -21.58 5.64 -6.39
N GLU A 160 -22.84 5.70 -6.82
CA GLU A 160 -24.01 5.63 -5.95
C GLU A 160 -24.14 4.26 -5.24
N GLN A 161 -23.77 3.15 -5.90
CA GLN A 161 -23.70 1.84 -5.22
C GLN A 161 -22.67 1.84 -4.08
N GLY A 162 -21.52 2.51 -4.27
CA GLY A 162 -20.52 2.70 -3.21
C GLY A 162 -21.04 3.59 -2.09
N ILE A 163 -21.68 4.72 -2.42
CA ILE A 163 -22.28 5.62 -1.41
C ILE A 163 -23.33 4.90 -0.55
N ASN A 164 -24.13 4.01 -1.15
CA ASN A 164 -25.16 3.27 -0.43
C ASN A 164 -24.60 2.28 0.62
N THR A 165 -23.28 2.05 0.70
CA THR A 165 -22.68 1.26 1.78
C THR A 165 -22.28 2.08 3.01
N PHE A 166 -22.28 3.43 2.95
CA PHE A 166 -21.89 4.26 4.11
C PHE A 166 -22.67 3.94 5.39
N PRO A 167 -24.02 3.85 5.39
CA PRO A 167 -24.78 3.57 6.60
C PRO A 167 -24.36 2.24 7.25
N THR A 168 -24.26 1.18 6.45
CA THR A 168 -23.80 -0.14 6.93
C THR A 168 -22.37 -0.11 7.47
N LEU A 169 -21.48 0.69 6.89
CA LEU A 169 -20.13 0.87 7.40
C LEU A 169 -20.15 1.65 8.73
N THR A 170 -20.87 2.77 8.82
CA THR A 170 -20.93 3.55 10.06
C THR A 170 -21.64 2.84 11.21
N ASP A 171 -22.68 2.06 10.91
CA ASP A 171 -23.35 1.16 11.86
C ASP A 171 -22.43 0.00 12.31
N SER A 172 -21.36 -0.28 11.54
CA SER A 172 -20.36 -1.30 11.87
C SER A 172 -19.12 -0.74 12.58
N ILE A 173 -19.03 0.57 12.86
CA ILE A 173 -17.92 1.14 13.65
C ILE A 173 -17.95 0.53 15.06
N PRO A 174 -16.81 0.09 15.63
CA PRO A 174 -15.43 0.24 15.16
C PRO A 174 -14.83 -0.98 14.42
N SER A 175 -15.64 -1.91 13.91
CA SER A 175 -15.16 -3.09 13.15
C SER A 175 -14.79 -2.79 11.67
N VAL A 176 -14.85 -1.53 11.26
CA VAL A 176 -14.54 -1.10 9.88
C VAL A 176 -13.04 -1.06 9.65
N SER A 177 -12.59 -1.71 8.57
CA SER A 177 -11.23 -1.66 8.07
C SER A 177 -11.14 -0.78 6.82
N LEU A 178 -9.93 -0.26 6.53
CA LEU A 178 -9.64 0.55 5.33
C LEU A 178 -10.08 -0.15 4.04
N TYR A 179 -9.92 -1.47 3.94
CA TYR A 179 -10.36 -2.26 2.80
C TYR A 179 -11.89 -2.19 2.61
N LYS A 180 -12.67 -2.38 3.69
CA LYS A 180 -14.15 -2.30 3.65
C LYS A 180 -14.63 -0.88 3.31
N ALA A 181 -13.87 0.15 3.67
CA ALA A 181 -14.22 1.54 3.39
C ALA A 181 -13.92 2.01 1.95
N ARG A 182 -13.05 1.31 1.19
CA ARG A 182 -12.57 1.78 -0.13
C ARG A 182 -13.69 2.12 -1.11
N ASP A 183 -14.66 1.22 -1.29
CA ASP A 183 -15.74 1.41 -2.28
C ASP A 183 -16.66 2.59 -1.93
N ALA A 184 -16.91 2.83 -0.64
CA ALA A 184 -17.69 3.96 -0.16
C ALA A 184 -16.95 5.29 -0.42
N ILE A 185 -15.68 5.35 -0.04
CA ILE A 185 -14.77 6.49 -0.28
C ILE A 185 -14.69 6.77 -1.80
N LYS A 186 -14.57 5.73 -2.63
CA LYS A 186 -14.54 5.85 -4.08
C LYS A 186 -15.86 6.38 -4.65
N GLY A 187 -17.00 5.90 -4.16
CA GLY A 187 -18.31 6.42 -4.52
C GLY A 187 -18.48 7.90 -4.15
N TYR A 188 -18.06 8.28 -2.94
CA TYR A 188 -18.08 9.67 -2.47
C TYR A 188 -17.26 10.59 -3.36
N TYR A 189 -15.96 10.32 -3.54
CA TYR A 189 -15.07 11.21 -4.30
C TYR A 189 -15.38 11.21 -5.80
N THR A 190 -15.87 10.11 -6.38
CA THR A 190 -16.34 10.08 -7.77
C THR A 190 -17.53 11.03 -7.96
N THR A 191 -18.49 10.97 -7.04
CA THR A 191 -19.65 11.87 -7.05
C THR A 191 -19.23 13.31 -6.78
N LEU A 192 -18.30 13.56 -5.86
CA LEU A 192 -17.82 14.91 -5.53
C LEU A 192 -17.07 15.59 -6.70
N LEU A 193 -16.34 14.82 -7.51
CA LEU A 193 -15.64 15.32 -8.70
C LEU A 193 -16.57 15.57 -9.89
N LEU A 194 -17.53 14.67 -10.14
CA LEU A 194 -18.45 14.73 -11.29
C LEU A 194 -19.72 15.56 -11.02
N ASP A 195 -20.19 15.60 -9.77
CA ASP A 195 -21.42 16.27 -9.33
C ASP A 195 -21.38 16.68 -7.84
N PRO A 196 -20.58 17.70 -7.47
CA PRO A 196 -20.50 18.15 -6.08
C PRO A 196 -21.85 18.61 -5.50
N ASP A 197 -22.80 19.05 -6.34
CA ASP A 197 -24.12 19.52 -5.88
C ASP A 197 -25.00 18.38 -5.33
N ARG A 198 -24.70 17.10 -5.63
CA ARG A 198 -25.35 15.93 -4.99
C ARG A 198 -24.91 15.75 -3.54
N ILE A 199 -23.70 16.18 -3.18
CA ILE A 199 -23.13 16.03 -1.82
C ILE A 199 -23.14 17.40 -1.14
N SER A 200 -24.32 17.81 -0.65
CA SER A 200 -24.41 19.02 0.16
C SER A 200 -23.54 18.91 1.43
N HIS A 201 -23.05 20.05 1.94
CA HIS A 201 -22.27 20.11 3.19
C HIS A 201 -22.99 19.49 4.40
N ASN A 202 -24.32 19.40 4.38
CA ASN A 202 -25.13 18.81 5.45
C ASN A 202 -25.74 17.45 5.05
N SER A 203 -25.17 16.78 4.04
CA SER A 203 -25.64 15.45 3.62
C SER A 203 -25.27 14.37 4.64
N PRO A 204 -26.13 13.36 4.88
CA PRO A 204 -25.79 12.23 5.73
C PRO A 204 -24.49 11.55 5.31
N THR A 205 -24.27 11.38 3.99
CA THR A 205 -23.06 10.79 3.43
C THR A 205 -21.77 11.51 3.84
N ARG A 206 -21.80 12.85 3.96
CA ARG A 206 -20.62 13.60 4.45
C ARG A 206 -20.38 13.36 5.93
N GLN A 207 -21.44 13.33 6.74
CA GLN A 207 -21.34 12.99 8.16
C GLN A 207 -20.83 11.56 8.36
N ASP A 208 -21.21 10.63 7.49
CA ASP A 208 -20.74 9.24 7.53
C ASP A 208 -19.26 9.10 7.12
N LEU A 209 -18.80 9.91 6.16
CA LEU A 209 -17.37 10.02 5.84
C LEU A 209 -16.56 10.62 7.00
N GLU A 210 -17.07 11.69 7.63
CA GLU A 210 -16.44 12.34 8.78
C GLU A 210 -16.37 11.39 10.01
N LYS A 211 -17.40 10.55 10.23
CA LYS A 211 -17.35 9.46 11.22
C LYS A 211 -16.28 8.41 10.89
N LEU A 212 -16.14 8.00 9.63
CA LEU A 212 -15.12 7.03 9.23
C LEU A 212 -13.71 7.60 9.38
N GLU A 213 -13.49 8.86 9.01
CA GLU A 213 -12.21 9.56 9.23
C GLU A 213 -11.86 9.63 10.73
N GLN A 214 -12.81 10.02 11.57
CA GLN A 214 -12.63 10.08 13.02
C GLN A 214 -12.36 8.69 13.62
N HIS A 215 -13.08 7.64 13.18
CA HIS A 215 -12.79 6.25 13.55
C HIS A 215 -11.36 5.83 13.16
N PHE A 216 -10.90 6.13 11.94
CA PHE A 216 -9.52 5.83 11.55
C PHE A 216 -8.48 6.68 12.28
N LYS A 217 -8.83 7.88 12.75
CA LYS A 217 -7.98 8.67 13.63
C LYS A 217 -7.85 8.05 15.02
N GLU A 218 -8.98 7.71 15.65
CA GLU A 218 -9.06 7.08 16.98
C GLU A 218 -8.37 5.70 17.02
N THR A 219 -8.49 4.93 15.94
CA THR A 219 -7.82 3.62 15.78
C THR A 219 -6.39 3.73 15.25
N ARG A 220 -5.81 4.94 15.24
CA ARG A 220 -4.41 5.25 14.85
C ARG A 220 -4.01 4.82 13.44
N GLN A 221 -4.97 4.91 12.52
CA GLN A 221 -4.80 4.74 11.09
C GLN A 221 -4.98 6.04 10.26
N PRO A 222 -4.86 7.30 10.77
CA PRO A 222 -5.19 8.50 9.99
C PRO A 222 -4.31 8.63 8.74
N ILE A 223 -3.01 8.34 8.87
CA ILE A 223 -2.05 8.31 7.76
C ILE A 223 -2.44 7.26 6.70
N ALA A 224 -2.93 6.10 7.13
CA ALA A 224 -3.32 5.03 6.23
C ALA A 224 -4.67 5.31 5.53
N TYR A 225 -5.56 6.04 6.20
CA TYR A 225 -6.79 6.58 5.62
C TYR A 225 -6.51 7.71 4.60
N GLU A 226 -5.66 8.68 4.93
CA GLU A 226 -5.23 9.75 4.00
C GLU A 226 -4.60 9.14 2.73
N TYR A 227 -3.77 8.12 2.89
CA TYR A 227 -3.20 7.37 1.77
C TYR A 227 -4.28 6.66 0.91
N LEU A 228 -5.28 6.02 1.54
CA LEU A 228 -6.38 5.38 0.83
C LEU A 228 -7.21 6.41 0.04
N VAL A 229 -7.55 7.53 0.67
CA VAL A 229 -8.28 8.64 0.04
C VAL A 229 -7.51 9.18 -1.17
N THR A 230 -6.21 9.43 -1.02
CA THR A 230 -5.35 9.94 -2.10
C THR A 230 -5.27 8.96 -3.28
N GLU A 231 -5.04 7.68 -2.99
CA GLU A 231 -4.96 6.61 -4.00
C GLU A 231 -6.28 6.44 -4.76
N VAL A 232 -7.41 6.51 -4.04
CA VAL A 232 -8.76 6.45 -4.62
C VAL A 232 -9.04 7.66 -5.51
N ILE A 233 -8.69 8.87 -5.08
CA ILE A 233 -8.85 10.09 -5.89
C ILE A 233 -8.01 10.01 -7.17
N GLU A 234 -6.77 9.55 -7.10
CA GLU A 234 -5.90 9.34 -8.24
C GLU A 234 -6.47 8.28 -9.21
N GLU A 235 -6.93 7.14 -8.69
CA GLU A 235 -7.60 6.08 -9.46
C GLU A 235 -8.84 6.62 -10.21
N ILE A 236 -9.69 7.40 -9.54
CA ILE A 236 -10.89 8.01 -10.12
C ILE A 236 -10.52 8.92 -11.29
N VAL A 237 -9.61 9.86 -11.06
CA VAL A 237 -9.20 10.85 -12.07
C VAL A 237 -8.55 10.18 -13.29
N HIS A 238 -7.74 9.15 -13.08
CA HIS A 238 -7.18 8.34 -14.18
C HIS A 238 -8.28 7.62 -14.95
N SER A 239 -9.25 7.03 -14.26
CA SER A 239 -10.35 6.29 -14.89
C SER A 239 -11.23 7.18 -15.78
N PHE A 240 -11.36 8.49 -15.51
CA PHE A 240 -12.15 9.38 -16.36
C PHE A 240 -11.63 9.44 -17.80
N ARG A 241 -10.31 9.45 -18.01
CA ARG A 241 -9.72 9.46 -19.35
C ARG A 241 -9.90 8.12 -20.09
N GLU A 242 -10.00 7.03 -19.35
CA GLU A 242 -10.11 5.67 -19.89
C GLU A 242 -11.57 5.28 -20.17
N ARG A 243 -12.51 5.82 -19.39
CA ARG A 243 -13.93 5.46 -19.41
C ARG A 243 -14.81 6.47 -20.15
N LEU A 244 -14.32 7.67 -20.40
CA LEU A 244 -15.02 8.68 -21.21
C LEU A 244 -14.37 8.74 -22.62
N PRO A 245 -15.18 8.83 -23.69
CA PRO A 245 -14.72 9.36 -24.98
C PRO A 245 -13.92 10.65 -24.82
N GLN A 246 -12.95 10.87 -25.71
CA GLN A 246 -11.98 11.97 -25.59
C GLN A 246 -12.64 13.35 -25.57
N ASP A 247 -13.68 13.54 -26.37
CA ASP A 247 -14.55 14.72 -26.38
C ASP A 247 -15.30 14.90 -25.05
N GLU A 248 -15.95 13.84 -24.54
CA GLU A 248 -16.62 13.87 -23.24
C GLU A 248 -15.66 14.20 -22.07
N TYR A 249 -14.40 13.75 -22.16
CA TYR A 249 -13.36 14.05 -21.17
C TYR A 249 -12.93 15.53 -21.20
N PHE A 250 -12.71 16.12 -22.38
CA PHE A 250 -12.39 17.54 -22.49
C PHE A 250 -13.60 18.46 -22.20
N ASP A 251 -14.83 18.00 -22.46
CA ASP A 251 -16.06 18.67 -22.00
C ASP A 251 -16.16 18.68 -20.46
N LEU A 252 -15.77 17.59 -19.79
CA LEU A 252 -15.69 17.51 -18.33
C LEU A 252 -14.65 18.51 -17.76
N LEU A 253 -13.43 18.53 -18.31
CA LEU A 253 -12.40 19.49 -17.89
C LEU A 253 -12.77 20.95 -18.19
N SER A 254 -13.47 21.21 -19.30
CA SER A 254 -14.03 22.54 -19.61
C SER A 254 -15.09 22.95 -18.61
N THR A 255 -16.01 22.04 -18.25
CA THR A 255 -17.01 22.26 -17.20
C THR A 255 -16.36 22.54 -15.85
N TRP A 256 -15.27 21.84 -15.51
CA TRP A 256 -14.48 22.15 -14.31
C TRP A 256 -13.82 23.53 -14.42
N SER A 257 -13.23 23.89 -15.56
CA SER A 257 -12.63 25.20 -15.80
C SER A 257 -13.62 26.35 -15.60
N ASP A 258 -14.83 26.21 -16.14
CA ASP A 258 -15.81 27.30 -16.17
C ASP A 258 -16.59 27.45 -14.85
N GLU A 259 -16.73 26.36 -14.08
CA GLU A 259 -17.52 26.35 -12.84
C GLU A 259 -16.65 26.11 -11.59
N TYR A 260 -16.61 27.07 -10.68
CA TYR A 260 -15.95 26.92 -9.37
C TYR A 260 -16.87 26.18 -8.38
N LYS A 261 -16.35 25.10 -7.76
CA LYS A 261 -17.06 24.29 -6.75
C LYS A 261 -16.11 23.96 -5.59
N PRO A 262 -16.27 24.55 -4.38
CA PRO A 262 -15.29 24.48 -3.30
C PRO A 262 -14.76 23.07 -2.98
N ASP A 263 -15.64 22.09 -2.76
CA ASP A 263 -15.21 20.74 -2.36
C ASP A 263 -14.47 20.00 -3.49
N ARG A 264 -14.89 20.16 -4.76
CA ARG A 264 -14.17 19.64 -5.93
C ARG A 264 -12.78 20.26 -6.04
N GLU A 265 -12.68 21.58 -5.84
CA GLU A 265 -11.42 22.31 -5.92
C GLU A 265 -10.47 21.92 -4.77
N GLN A 266 -10.99 21.64 -3.57
CA GLN A 266 -10.21 21.11 -2.45
C GLN A 266 -9.62 19.72 -2.77
N VAL A 267 -10.42 18.81 -3.34
CA VAL A 267 -9.98 17.47 -3.75
C VAL A 267 -8.91 17.55 -4.84
N LEU A 268 -9.15 18.34 -5.89
CA LEU A 268 -8.18 18.55 -6.97
C LEU A 268 -6.90 19.23 -6.47
N ALA A 269 -7.00 20.22 -5.57
CA ALA A 269 -5.83 20.86 -4.96
C ALA A 269 -5.02 19.88 -4.09
N GLY A 270 -5.67 18.93 -3.42
CA GLY A 270 -5.02 17.85 -2.68
C GLY A 270 -4.24 16.91 -3.59
N LEU A 271 -4.88 16.36 -4.62
CA LEU A 271 -4.24 15.50 -5.62
C LEU A 271 -3.07 16.22 -6.31
N LEU A 272 -3.27 17.44 -6.80
CA LEU A 272 -2.22 18.22 -7.46
C LEU A 272 -1.06 18.50 -6.50
N ARG A 273 -1.34 18.85 -5.23
CA ARG A 273 -0.29 19.03 -4.22
C ARG A 273 0.53 17.75 -4.03
N GLN A 274 -0.10 16.58 -3.98
CA GLN A 274 0.61 15.31 -3.88
C GLN A 274 1.48 15.03 -5.12
N ILE A 275 0.95 15.22 -6.33
CA ILE A 275 1.71 14.96 -7.57
C ILE A 275 2.91 15.93 -7.67
N PHE A 276 2.71 17.22 -7.38
CA PHE A 276 3.82 18.19 -7.35
C PHE A 276 4.80 17.90 -6.21
N PHE A 277 4.35 17.46 -5.04
CA PHE A 277 5.24 17.04 -3.95
C PHE A 277 6.09 15.84 -4.35
N ASN A 278 5.49 14.78 -4.93
CA ASN A 278 6.23 13.63 -5.47
C ASN A 278 7.27 14.10 -6.50
N ALA A 279 6.87 14.97 -7.44
CA ALA A 279 7.75 15.51 -8.48
C ALA A 279 8.92 16.33 -7.94
N THR A 280 8.76 17.03 -6.82
CA THR A 280 9.70 18.10 -6.39
C THR A 280 10.42 17.83 -5.08
N VAL A 281 9.99 16.81 -4.31
CA VAL A 281 10.66 16.41 -3.06
C VAL A 281 12.12 16.05 -3.34
N GLU A 282 13.06 16.66 -2.60
CA GLU A 282 14.49 16.48 -2.85
C GLU A 282 14.92 15.01 -2.80
N ARG A 283 14.33 14.25 -1.87
CA ARG A 283 14.59 12.83 -1.61
C ARG A 283 13.32 12.03 -1.88
N PRO A 284 13.33 11.11 -2.86
CA PRO A 284 12.21 10.17 -3.05
C PRO A 284 11.98 9.31 -1.82
N SER A 285 10.73 8.91 -1.60
CA SER A 285 10.33 7.99 -0.53
C SER A 285 11.25 6.76 -0.40
N ILE A 286 11.66 6.45 0.84
CA ILE A 286 12.41 5.23 1.16
C ILE A 286 11.58 3.95 1.00
N HIS A 287 10.30 4.04 0.63
CA HIS A 287 9.48 2.87 0.30
C HIS A 287 9.23 2.72 -1.20
N GLY A 288 9.33 3.80 -1.98
CA GLY A 288 9.07 3.78 -3.42
C GLY A 288 7.71 3.17 -3.78
N ARG A 289 6.65 3.50 -3.02
CA ARG A 289 5.28 3.00 -3.28
C ARG A 289 4.77 3.62 -4.59
N PRO A 290 3.83 3.00 -5.33
CA PRO A 290 3.35 3.55 -6.60
C PRO A 290 2.83 4.99 -6.53
N ARG A 291 2.07 5.32 -5.48
CA ARG A 291 1.58 6.68 -5.18
C ARG A 291 2.66 7.70 -4.76
N ASP A 292 3.88 7.24 -4.49
CA ASP A 292 5.03 8.12 -4.21
C ASP A 292 5.69 8.56 -5.54
N LEU A 293 5.26 7.98 -6.67
CA LEU A 293 5.66 8.33 -8.04
C LEU A 293 4.74 9.40 -8.64
N VAL A 294 5.22 10.03 -9.71
CA VAL A 294 4.40 10.70 -10.72
C VAL A 294 4.16 9.68 -11.83
N LEU A 295 2.92 9.18 -11.94
CA LEU A 295 2.54 8.24 -12.98
C LEU A 295 2.34 8.95 -14.32
N GLU A 296 2.47 8.23 -15.43
CA GLU A 296 2.21 8.74 -16.78
C GLU A 296 0.82 9.40 -16.89
N LYS A 297 -0.18 8.78 -16.27
CA LYS A 297 -1.57 9.26 -16.22
C LYS A 297 -1.70 10.56 -15.41
N SER A 298 -1.01 10.67 -14.27
CA SER A 298 -1.02 11.86 -13.41
C SER A 298 -0.31 13.04 -14.09
N TYR A 299 0.81 12.78 -14.77
CA TYR A 299 1.51 13.77 -15.58
C TYR A 299 0.64 14.28 -16.74
N ARG A 300 0.04 13.37 -17.52
CA ARG A 300 -0.88 13.74 -18.61
C ARG A 300 -2.12 14.48 -18.12
N PHE A 301 -2.67 14.12 -16.97
CA PHE A 301 -3.80 14.84 -16.35
C PHE A 301 -3.45 16.31 -16.07
N ILE A 302 -2.27 16.58 -15.51
CA ILE A 302 -1.77 17.94 -15.29
C ILE A 302 -1.62 18.69 -16.63
N GLN A 303 -1.07 18.04 -17.66
CA GLN A 303 -0.94 18.64 -18.99
C GLN A 303 -2.31 19.01 -19.57
N ASP A 304 -3.31 18.13 -19.49
CA ASP A 304 -4.66 18.40 -19.98
C ASP A 304 -5.34 19.52 -19.18
N MET A 305 -5.28 19.51 -17.84
CA MET A 305 -5.76 20.62 -17.02
C MET A 305 -5.11 21.96 -17.40
N SER A 306 -3.81 21.97 -17.72
CA SER A 306 -3.07 23.19 -18.07
C SER A 306 -3.50 23.84 -19.39
N ARG A 307 -4.26 23.11 -20.24
CA ARG A 307 -4.83 23.66 -21.49
C ARG A 307 -6.08 24.52 -21.22
N HIS A 308 -6.76 24.33 -20.10
CA HIS A 308 -7.94 25.11 -19.74
C HIS A 308 -7.56 26.30 -18.86
N GLN A 309 -7.82 27.52 -19.35
CA GLN A 309 -7.34 28.75 -18.69
C GLN A 309 -7.88 28.93 -17.26
N GLY A 310 -9.12 28.51 -16.98
CA GLY A 310 -9.70 28.58 -15.64
C GLY A 310 -8.96 27.67 -14.65
N LEU A 311 -8.74 26.40 -15.00
CA LEU A 311 -7.97 25.45 -14.18
C LEU A 311 -6.50 25.92 -14.03
N LYS A 312 -5.88 26.36 -15.12
CA LYS A 312 -4.51 26.87 -15.14
C LYS A 312 -4.31 28.02 -14.16
N ALA A 313 -5.23 28.98 -14.14
CA ALA A 313 -5.20 30.12 -13.24
C ALA A 313 -5.49 29.71 -11.78
N ARG A 314 -6.55 28.92 -11.52
CA ARG A 314 -6.97 28.58 -10.15
C ARG A 314 -5.96 27.73 -9.38
N PHE A 315 -5.24 26.82 -10.04
CA PHE A 315 -4.27 25.95 -9.40
C PHE A 315 -2.80 26.38 -9.57
N ASP A 316 -2.55 27.57 -10.13
CA ASP A 316 -1.20 28.05 -10.52
C ASP A 316 -0.42 27.00 -11.32
N LEU A 317 -1.07 26.41 -12.33
CA LEU A 317 -0.43 25.38 -13.14
C LEU A 317 0.71 25.94 -13.99
N THR A 318 0.73 27.24 -14.30
CA THR A 318 1.84 27.86 -15.06
C THR A 318 3.17 27.66 -14.33
N SER A 319 3.28 28.15 -13.10
CA SER A 319 4.53 28.13 -12.33
C SER A 319 4.90 26.70 -11.93
N ARG A 320 3.89 25.91 -11.54
CA ARG A 320 4.08 24.53 -11.07
C ARG A 320 4.44 23.55 -12.18
N VAL A 321 3.86 23.68 -13.37
CA VAL A 321 4.24 22.85 -14.54
C VAL A 321 5.67 23.17 -14.98
N ILE A 322 6.05 24.45 -15.05
CA ILE A 322 7.45 24.84 -15.36
C ILE A 322 8.43 24.21 -14.35
N HIS A 323 8.10 24.23 -13.05
CA HIS A 323 8.94 23.61 -12.03
C HIS A 323 8.99 22.08 -12.13
N LEU A 324 7.84 21.43 -12.36
CA LEU A 324 7.73 19.98 -12.58
C LEU A 324 8.53 19.56 -13.82
N GLU A 325 8.41 20.27 -14.94
CA GLU A 325 9.18 20.04 -16.16
C GLU A 325 10.68 20.26 -15.91
N THR A 326 11.07 21.30 -15.17
CA THR A 326 12.48 21.55 -14.81
C THR A 326 13.07 20.38 -14.02
N GLN A 327 12.34 19.87 -13.02
CA GLN A 327 12.79 18.74 -12.21
C GLN A 327 12.77 17.42 -13.01
N PHE A 328 11.79 17.22 -13.91
CA PHE A 328 11.78 16.10 -14.85
C PHE A 328 13.01 16.13 -15.77
N HIS A 329 13.36 17.28 -16.36
CA HIS A 329 14.55 17.43 -17.21
C HIS A 329 15.85 17.17 -16.44
N LYS A 330 15.94 17.61 -15.18
CA LYS A 330 17.10 17.35 -14.30
C LYS A 330 17.29 15.85 -14.02
N ASP A 331 16.21 15.11 -13.76
CA ASP A 331 16.27 13.68 -13.52
C ASP A 331 16.46 12.89 -14.82
N LYS A 332 15.87 13.33 -15.93
CA LYS A 332 16.12 12.81 -17.27
C LYS A 332 17.61 12.96 -17.65
N ALA A 333 18.24 14.09 -17.36
CA ALA A 333 19.67 14.28 -17.55
C ALA A 333 20.51 13.34 -16.64
N GLN A 334 20.01 12.98 -15.45
CA GLN A 334 20.61 11.90 -14.65
C GLN A 334 20.45 10.53 -15.31
N VAL A 335 19.30 10.22 -15.92
CA VAL A 335 19.09 9.00 -16.70
C VAL A 335 20.05 8.96 -17.91
N CYS A 336 20.22 10.05 -18.67
CA CYS A 336 21.21 10.13 -19.75
C CYS A 336 22.60 9.72 -19.27
N ARG A 337 23.10 10.33 -18.17
CA ARG A 337 24.40 10.01 -17.57
C ARG A 337 24.55 8.57 -17.06
N LYS A 338 23.45 7.83 -16.89
CA LYS A 338 23.48 6.39 -16.60
C LYS A 338 23.54 5.58 -17.89
N LEU A 339 22.78 5.96 -18.92
CA LEU A 339 22.77 5.35 -20.25
C LEU A 339 24.06 5.64 -21.07
N ASP A 340 24.78 6.72 -20.77
CA ASP A 340 26.10 7.06 -21.33
C ASP A 340 27.18 6.06 -20.90
N ARG A 341 26.95 5.30 -19.82
CA ARG A 341 27.86 4.25 -19.34
C ARG A 341 27.77 2.97 -20.18
N LEU A 342 26.69 2.81 -20.95
CA LEU A 342 26.43 1.65 -21.78
C LEU A 342 27.09 1.82 -23.15
N SER A 343 27.74 0.76 -23.63
CA SER A 343 28.20 0.66 -25.01
C SER A 343 27.09 0.97 -26.01
N ALA A 344 27.44 1.51 -27.18
CA ALA A 344 26.49 1.69 -28.28
C ALA A 344 25.87 0.36 -28.72
N GLU A 345 26.67 -0.71 -28.68
CA GLU A 345 26.31 -2.08 -29.07
C GLU A 345 25.12 -2.65 -28.29
N VAL A 346 24.78 -2.13 -27.10
CA VAL A 346 23.57 -2.54 -26.36
C VAL A 346 22.32 -2.38 -27.23
N THR A 347 22.26 -1.35 -28.07
CA THR A 347 21.13 -1.11 -28.97
C THR A 347 21.06 -2.12 -30.13
N GLU A 348 22.21 -2.70 -30.49
CA GLU A 348 22.40 -3.62 -31.62
C GLU A 348 22.19 -5.10 -31.24
N LEU A 349 22.15 -5.45 -29.94
CA LEU A 349 21.89 -6.81 -29.46
C LEU A 349 20.60 -7.40 -30.06
N ASP A 350 20.69 -8.56 -30.72
CA ASP A 350 19.52 -9.29 -31.19
C ASP A 350 18.85 -10.04 -30.02
N LEU A 351 17.86 -9.39 -29.41
CA LEU A 351 17.18 -9.94 -28.23
C LEU A 351 16.23 -11.10 -28.58
N GLU A 352 15.71 -11.19 -29.80
CA GLU A 352 14.90 -12.35 -30.20
C GLU A 352 15.79 -13.55 -30.53
N GLY A 353 16.87 -13.35 -31.29
CA GLY A 353 17.88 -14.40 -31.52
C GLY A 353 18.49 -14.90 -30.20
N ILE A 354 18.79 -14.01 -29.25
CA ILE A 354 19.23 -14.39 -27.90
C ILE A 354 18.14 -15.20 -27.16
N LYS A 355 16.86 -14.80 -27.20
CA LYS A 355 15.75 -15.57 -26.60
C LYS A 355 15.60 -16.95 -27.23
N GLU A 356 15.79 -17.09 -28.54
CA GLU A 356 15.72 -18.37 -29.24
C GLU A 356 16.90 -19.28 -28.88
N ARG A 357 18.13 -18.75 -28.90
CA ARG A 357 19.35 -19.47 -28.49
C ARG A 357 19.29 -19.95 -27.04
N LEU A 358 18.81 -19.11 -26.12
CA LEU A 358 18.63 -19.49 -24.71
C LEU A 358 17.56 -20.58 -24.52
N LYS A 359 16.49 -20.58 -25.32
CA LYS A 359 15.49 -21.68 -25.34
C LYS A 359 16.07 -22.98 -25.91
N ALA A 360 17.02 -22.89 -26.85
CA ALA A 360 17.76 -24.03 -27.40
C ALA A 360 18.85 -24.55 -26.46
N GLY A 361 19.14 -23.84 -25.35
CA GLY A 361 20.20 -24.20 -24.41
C GLY A 361 21.61 -23.79 -24.86
N GLU A 362 21.73 -22.91 -25.85
CA GLU A 362 23.02 -22.40 -26.32
C GLU A 362 23.67 -21.42 -25.33
N GLU A 363 25.01 -21.38 -25.36
CA GLU A 363 25.79 -20.43 -24.58
C GLU A 363 25.72 -19.02 -25.16
N LEU A 364 25.78 -18.01 -24.29
CA LEU A 364 25.98 -16.62 -24.70
C LEU A 364 27.47 -16.36 -24.94
N SER A 365 27.81 -15.50 -25.90
CA SER A 365 29.17 -14.97 -25.95
C SER A 365 29.45 -14.11 -24.72
N GLN A 366 30.70 -14.10 -24.26
CA GLN A 366 31.15 -13.28 -23.12
C GLN A 366 30.75 -11.80 -23.27
N LYS A 367 30.75 -11.29 -24.52
CA LYS A 367 30.37 -9.90 -24.83
C LYS A 367 28.88 -9.66 -24.68
N GLU A 368 28.02 -10.55 -25.22
CA GLU A 368 26.57 -10.49 -25.00
C GLU A 368 26.23 -10.53 -23.50
N GLY A 369 26.85 -11.46 -22.77
CA GLY A 369 26.68 -11.61 -21.32
C GLY A 369 27.05 -10.34 -20.54
N GLN A 370 28.23 -9.76 -20.81
CA GLN A 370 28.67 -8.51 -20.17
C GLN A 370 27.68 -7.36 -20.47
N LEU A 371 27.29 -7.16 -21.74
CA LEU A 371 26.36 -6.10 -22.14
C LEU A 371 24.97 -6.27 -21.49
N ILE A 372 24.50 -7.51 -21.31
CA ILE A 372 23.25 -7.81 -20.61
C ILE A 372 23.35 -7.46 -19.11
N ALA A 373 24.43 -7.86 -18.43
CA ALA A 373 24.63 -7.58 -17.02
C ALA A 373 24.78 -6.07 -16.73
N GLU A 374 25.57 -5.35 -17.54
CA GLU A 374 25.70 -3.89 -17.48
C GLU A 374 24.34 -3.19 -17.70
N SER A 375 23.57 -3.64 -18.68
CA SER A 375 22.23 -3.11 -18.97
C SER A 375 21.26 -3.31 -17.80
N ARG A 376 21.25 -4.50 -17.19
CA ARG A 376 20.46 -4.79 -15.97
C ARG A 376 20.91 -3.91 -14.79
N ARG A 377 22.22 -3.68 -14.63
CA ARG A 377 22.74 -2.81 -13.57
C ARG A 377 22.34 -1.35 -13.75
N VAL A 378 22.39 -0.84 -14.98
CA VAL A 378 21.96 0.52 -15.33
C VAL A 378 20.45 0.68 -15.18
N LEU A 379 19.66 -0.33 -15.53
CA LEU A 379 18.22 -0.35 -15.26
C LEU A 379 17.94 -0.26 -13.75
N LEU A 380 18.63 -1.05 -12.91
CA LEU A 380 18.53 -0.95 -11.45
C LEU A 380 18.88 0.46 -10.93
N ASP A 381 19.96 1.05 -11.45
CA ASP A 381 20.38 2.42 -11.09
C ASP A 381 19.31 3.47 -11.41
N ILE A 382 18.65 3.35 -12.58
CA ILE A 382 17.54 4.21 -12.98
C ILE A 382 16.34 3.96 -12.07
N GLN A 383 15.97 2.69 -11.86
CA GLN A 383 14.87 2.28 -10.98
C GLN A 383 15.06 2.78 -9.55
N LEU A 384 16.26 2.72 -8.96
CA LEU A 384 16.52 3.18 -7.59
C LEU A 384 16.59 4.71 -7.46
N THR A 385 16.76 5.44 -8.58
CA THR A 385 16.88 6.91 -8.58
C THR A 385 15.68 7.59 -9.25
N ALA A 386 15.76 7.93 -10.54
CA ALA A 386 14.70 8.62 -11.26
C ALA A 386 13.37 7.83 -11.26
N GLY A 387 13.44 6.50 -11.33
CA GLY A 387 12.32 5.56 -11.23
C GLY A 387 11.60 5.51 -9.87
N ARG A 388 12.05 6.31 -8.88
CA ARG A 388 11.33 6.53 -7.59
C ARG A 388 10.60 7.85 -7.50
N ARG A 389 10.66 8.64 -8.56
CA ARG A 389 9.94 9.90 -8.70
C ARG A 389 9.06 9.89 -9.94
N TRP A 390 9.54 9.30 -11.03
CA TRP A 390 8.85 9.20 -12.30
C TRP A 390 8.58 7.72 -12.59
N ASP A 391 7.36 7.38 -12.99
CA ASP A 391 7.08 6.02 -13.44
C ASP A 391 7.90 5.69 -14.70
N LEU A 392 8.31 4.42 -14.85
CA LEU A 392 9.10 4.01 -16.01
C LEU A 392 8.31 4.17 -17.31
N ASN A 393 6.99 3.99 -17.30
CA ASN A 393 6.17 4.20 -18.50
C ASN A 393 6.18 5.67 -18.94
N LEU A 394 6.21 6.63 -17.99
CA LEU A 394 6.37 8.06 -18.28
C LEU A 394 7.76 8.36 -18.86
N LEU A 395 8.81 7.77 -18.29
CA LEU A 395 10.18 7.89 -18.81
C LEU A 395 10.34 7.21 -20.18
N SER A 396 9.49 6.27 -20.56
CA SER A 396 9.51 5.59 -21.87
C SER A 396 8.66 6.27 -22.95
N GLN A 397 8.02 7.42 -22.69
CA GLN A 397 7.17 8.11 -23.67
C GLN A 397 8.01 8.85 -24.75
N PRO A 398 7.75 8.66 -26.06
CA PRO A 398 8.51 9.29 -27.14
C PRO A 398 8.61 10.82 -27.09
N GLU A 399 7.53 11.49 -26.68
CA GLU A 399 7.44 12.96 -26.65
C GLU A 399 8.47 13.56 -25.69
N GLN A 400 8.76 12.84 -24.60
CA GLN A 400 9.70 13.24 -23.55
C GLN A 400 11.16 13.20 -24.01
N TRP A 401 11.45 12.57 -25.15
CA TRP A 401 12.81 12.43 -25.73
C TRP A 401 12.97 13.15 -27.06
N SER A 402 12.17 14.18 -27.29
CA SER A 402 12.36 15.13 -28.40
C SER A 402 13.81 15.64 -28.44
N GLY A 403 14.51 15.41 -29.56
CA GLY A 403 15.93 15.75 -29.75
C GLY A 403 16.95 14.78 -29.11
N GLN A 404 16.51 13.70 -28.45
CA GLN A 404 17.35 12.75 -27.70
C GLN A 404 16.89 11.30 -27.91
N LYS A 405 16.50 10.94 -29.14
CA LYS A 405 15.89 9.64 -29.47
C LYS A 405 16.75 8.43 -29.11
N ASP A 406 18.07 8.53 -29.27
CA ASP A 406 19.00 7.42 -29.04
C ASP A 406 19.01 6.96 -27.56
N TYR A 407 18.81 7.89 -26.63
CA TYR A 407 18.64 7.58 -25.21
C TYR A 407 17.33 6.85 -24.92
N LEU A 408 16.23 7.20 -25.62
CA LEU A 408 14.98 6.45 -25.51
C LEU A 408 15.14 5.03 -26.05
N VAL A 409 15.80 4.86 -27.20
CA VAL A 409 16.11 3.54 -27.77
C VAL A 409 16.93 2.71 -26.76
N LYS A 410 17.99 3.29 -26.18
CA LYS A 410 18.75 2.64 -25.10
C LYS A 410 17.87 2.28 -23.89
N LEU A 411 17.00 3.18 -23.43
CA LEU A 411 16.12 2.95 -22.27
C LEU A 411 15.13 1.80 -22.50
N LEU A 412 14.45 1.80 -23.65
CA LEU A 412 13.53 0.72 -24.04
C LEU A 412 14.28 -0.61 -24.17
N LYS A 413 15.47 -0.60 -24.77
CA LYS A 413 16.31 -1.78 -24.94
C LYS A 413 16.73 -2.40 -23.60
N ILE A 414 17.17 -1.59 -22.62
CA ILE A 414 17.54 -2.14 -21.31
C ILE A 414 16.33 -2.60 -20.50
N GLN A 415 15.15 -1.99 -20.67
CA GLN A 415 13.90 -2.50 -20.09
C GLN A 415 13.59 -3.90 -20.64
N GLU A 416 13.76 -4.11 -21.95
CA GLU A 416 13.58 -5.41 -22.58
C GLU A 416 14.63 -6.45 -22.12
N ILE A 417 15.92 -6.07 -22.06
CA ILE A 417 17.00 -6.90 -21.50
C ILE A 417 16.69 -7.31 -20.04
N GLY A 418 16.05 -6.43 -19.27
CA GLY A 418 15.54 -6.72 -17.92
C GLY A 418 14.39 -7.75 -17.87
N THR A 419 13.85 -8.19 -19.01
CA THR A 419 12.85 -9.28 -19.11
C THR A 419 13.46 -10.63 -19.51
N LEU A 420 14.68 -10.66 -20.07
CA LEU A 420 15.34 -11.91 -20.43
C LEU A 420 15.55 -12.84 -19.23
N ARG A 421 15.58 -14.16 -19.49
CA ARG A 421 15.73 -15.24 -18.51
C ARG A 421 16.67 -16.33 -19.03
N GLY A 422 17.22 -17.13 -18.12
CA GLY A 422 18.02 -18.32 -18.43
C GLY A 422 19.39 -18.35 -17.74
N GLN A 423 19.87 -19.56 -17.47
CA GLN A 423 21.11 -19.83 -16.73
C GLN A 423 22.34 -19.10 -17.28
N GLN A 424 22.48 -18.98 -18.60
CA GLN A 424 23.62 -18.29 -19.22
C GLN A 424 23.65 -16.78 -18.89
N ILE A 425 22.49 -16.14 -18.77
CA ILE A 425 22.42 -14.74 -18.32
C ILE A 425 22.78 -14.64 -16.84
N ASP A 426 22.34 -15.61 -16.06
CA ASP A 426 22.61 -15.66 -14.63
C ASP A 426 24.11 -15.77 -14.32
N LEU A 427 24.80 -16.70 -14.99
CA LEU A 427 26.24 -16.87 -14.93
C LEU A 427 26.99 -15.61 -15.40
N ALA A 428 26.58 -15.02 -16.52
CA ALA A 428 27.17 -13.77 -17.01
C ALA A 428 27.00 -12.61 -16.03
N GLN A 429 25.95 -12.62 -15.20
CA GLN A 429 25.74 -11.61 -14.17
C GLN A 429 26.62 -11.85 -12.92
N LEU A 430 26.90 -13.12 -12.56
CA LEU A 430 27.92 -13.45 -11.55
C LEU A 430 29.32 -13.03 -12.02
N ASP A 431 29.69 -13.35 -13.27
CA ASP A 431 30.96 -12.93 -13.87
C ASP A 431 31.12 -11.41 -13.89
N TRP A 432 30.03 -10.69 -14.16
CA TRP A 432 30.02 -9.23 -14.10
C TRP A 432 30.26 -8.70 -12.67
N LEU A 433 29.71 -9.35 -11.64
CA LEU A 433 29.95 -8.97 -10.23
C LEU A 433 31.42 -9.16 -9.83
N ILE A 434 32.04 -10.28 -10.23
CA ILE A 434 33.47 -10.54 -10.01
C ILE A 434 34.30 -9.48 -10.74
N LYS A 435 34.00 -9.22 -12.02
CA LYS A 435 34.66 -8.17 -12.78
C LYS A 435 34.53 -6.77 -12.15
N GLN A 436 33.39 -6.42 -11.54
CA GLN A 436 33.28 -5.13 -10.83
C GLN A 436 34.17 -5.04 -9.59
N HIS A 437 34.42 -6.17 -8.92
CA HIS A 437 35.42 -6.25 -7.86
C HIS A 437 36.83 -6.06 -8.44
N ASP A 438 37.20 -6.81 -9.48
CA ASP A 438 38.54 -6.79 -10.09
C ASP A 438 38.88 -5.44 -10.78
N ASP A 439 37.89 -4.76 -11.37
CA ASP A 439 38.03 -3.43 -11.97
C ASP A 439 38.20 -2.30 -10.89
N ALA A 440 38.17 -2.63 -9.59
CA ALA A 440 38.45 -1.68 -8.52
C ALA A 440 39.94 -1.33 -8.44
N ARG A 441 40.27 -0.14 -7.92
CA ARG A 441 41.68 0.29 -7.74
C ARG A 441 42.23 -0.12 -6.39
N THR A 442 41.37 -0.20 -5.38
CA THR A 442 41.71 -0.69 -4.04
C THR A 442 40.55 -1.53 -3.51
N HIS A 443 40.86 -2.51 -2.67
CA HIS A 443 39.88 -3.44 -2.12
C HIS A 443 39.82 -3.29 -0.59
N PRO A 444 39.01 -2.33 -0.06
CA PRO A 444 38.92 -2.12 1.39
C PRO A 444 38.39 -3.39 2.09
N ARG A 445 38.94 -3.69 3.27
CA ARG A 445 38.63 -4.93 3.99
C ARG A 445 37.39 -4.73 4.86
N VAL A 446 36.28 -5.35 4.45
CA VAL A 446 34.95 -5.18 5.07
C VAL A 446 34.56 -6.45 5.83
N ALA A 447 34.42 -6.33 7.15
CA ALA A 447 33.82 -7.35 7.99
C ALA A 447 32.32 -7.09 8.17
N ILE A 448 31.49 -8.12 8.06
CA ILE A 448 30.04 -8.03 8.29
C ILE A 448 29.65 -8.99 9.42
N GLU A 449 28.96 -8.48 10.45
CA GLU A 449 28.44 -9.27 11.56
C GLU A 449 26.98 -9.67 11.29
N GLY A 450 26.70 -10.98 11.21
CA GLY A 450 25.37 -11.58 11.02
C GLY A 450 25.04 -11.84 9.55
N ALA A 451 24.65 -13.07 9.19
CA ALA A 451 24.27 -13.49 7.84
C ALA A 451 22.77 -13.76 7.69
N GLY A 452 21.95 -12.89 8.28
CA GLY A 452 20.54 -12.77 7.91
C GLY A 452 20.35 -11.92 6.64
N LEU A 453 19.10 -11.67 6.25
CA LEU A 453 18.71 -10.92 5.04
C LEU A 453 19.58 -9.67 4.76
N THR A 454 19.74 -8.79 5.75
CA THR A 454 20.55 -7.57 5.61
C THR A 454 22.03 -7.88 5.37
N GLY A 455 22.60 -8.85 6.09
CA GLY A 455 24.03 -9.18 6.02
C GLY A 455 24.45 -9.91 4.75
N LEU A 456 23.61 -10.82 4.25
CA LEU A 456 23.81 -11.48 2.95
C LEU A 456 23.75 -10.46 1.80
N MET A 457 22.75 -9.57 1.84
CA MET A 457 22.60 -8.50 0.85
C MET A 457 23.74 -7.46 0.93
N LEU A 458 24.24 -7.17 2.13
CA LEU A 458 25.47 -6.39 2.31
C LEU A 458 26.65 -7.09 1.64
N ALA A 459 26.88 -8.38 1.88
CA ALA A 459 28.04 -9.07 1.33
C ALA A 459 28.09 -9.00 -0.21
N LEU A 460 26.97 -9.27 -0.89
CA LEU A 460 26.85 -9.14 -2.35
C LEU A 460 27.11 -7.70 -2.83
N SER A 461 26.48 -6.71 -2.19
CA SER A 461 26.61 -5.30 -2.61
C SER A 461 27.96 -4.66 -2.29
N GLN A 462 28.62 -5.06 -1.20
CA GLN A 462 29.96 -4.57 -0.87
C GLN A 462 31.00 -5.19 -1.81
N PHE A 463 30.86 -6.47 -2.16
CA PHE A 463 31.72 -7.11 -3.17
C PHE A 463 31.61 -6.42 -4.53
N GLU A 464 30.40 -6.17 -5.05
CA GLU A 464 30.17 -5.35 -6.27
C GLU A 464 30.87 -3.98 -6.21
N ALA A 465 31.01 -3.40 -5.02
CA ALA A 465 31.64 -2.10 -4.85
C ALA A 465 33.18 -2.11 -4.80
N GLY A 466 33.82 -3.27 -4.98
CA GLY A 466 35.28 -3.46 -4.80
C GLY A 466 35.67 -4.10 -3.47
N ALA A 467 34.69 -4.47 -2.64
CA ALA A 467 34.84 -5.08 -1.32
C ALA A 467 35.71 -6.35 -1.26
N ASN A 468 36.77 -6.38 -0.45
CA ASN A 468 37.24 -7.63 0.17
C ASN A 468 36.35 -7.92 1.38
N VAL A 469 35.51 -8.96 1.33
CA VAL A 469 34.40 -9.16 2.27
C VAL A 469 34.53 -10.45 3.07
N SER A 470 34.53 -10.32 4.40
CA SER A 470 34.40 -11.43 5.34
C SER A 470 33.05 -11.35 6.08
N LEU A 471 32.10 -12.23 5.75
CA LEU A 471 30.79 -12.33 6.39
C LEU A 471 30.81 -13.34 7.54
N PHE A 472 30.54 -12.90 8.77
CA PHE A 472 30.52 -13.75 9.97
C PHE A 472 29.09 -14.07 10.41
N GLU A 473 28.80 -15.34 10.66
CA GLU A 473 27.54 -15.79 11.26
C GLU A 473 27.84 -16.72 12.43
N LYS A 474 27.21 -16.43 13.57
CA LYS A 474 27.37 -17.23 14.79
C LYS A 474 26.57 -18.52 14.74
N ARG A 475 25.48 -18.56 13.95
CA ARG A 475 24.62 -19.73 13.70
C ARG A 475 25.21 -20.67 12.63
N SER A 476 24.54 -21.80 12.41
CA SER A 476 24.76 -22.66 11.25
C SER A 476 24.23 -22.00 9.96
N SER A 477 24.35 -22.71 8.83
CA SER A 477 23.69 -22.36 7.57
C SER A 477 22.19 -22.69 7.53
N GLU A 478 21.60 -23.22 8.61
CA GLU A 478 20.19 -23.59 8.65
C GLU A 478 19.33 -22.37 9.05
N TYR A 479 18.58 -21.86 8.10
CA TYR A 479 17.66 -20.74 8.31
C TYR A 479 16.31 -21.23 8.85
N ASP A 480 15.92 -20.71 10.02
CA ASP A 480 14.75 -21.20 10.77
C ASP A 480 13.65 -20.15 10.98
N LYS A 481 13.86 -18.91 10.52
CA LYS A 481 12.91 -17.79 10.67
C LYS A 481 11.84 -17.81 9.58
N VAL A 482 10.69 -18.44 9.82
CA VAL A 482 9.62 -18.54 8.78
C VAL A 482 8.61 -17.37 8.89
N GLN A 483 9.05 -16.24 9.44
CA GLN A 483 8.28 -14.99 9.47
C GLN A 483 8.10 -14.46 8.04
N ILE A 484 6.87 -14.08 7.66
CA ILE A 484 6.63 -13.38 6.39
C ILE A 484 7.19 -11.95 6.48
N VAL A 485 8.06 -11.61 5.53
CA VAL A 485 8.58 -10.26 5.31
C VAL A 485 7.92 -9.63 4.10
N ARG A 486 7.58 -8.34 4.22
CA ARG A 486 7.03 -7.52 3.15
C ARG A 486 8.13 -6.63 2.57
N LEU A 487 8.40 -6.80 1.29
CA LEU A 487 9.51 -6.24 0.53
C LEU A 487 8.98 -5.14 -0.38
N ASP A 488 9.34 -3.88 -0.12
CA ASP A 488 8.91 -2.79 -0.99
C ASP A 488 9.53 -2.86 -2.40
N ARG A 489 9.03 -2.04 -3.33
CA ARG A 489 9.44 -2.12 -4.75
C ARG A 489 10.94 -1.87 -4.97
N LYS A 490 11.62 -1.11 -4.10
CA LYS A 490 13.08 -0.94 -4.17
C LYS A 490 13.81 -2.25 -3.77
N TRP A 491 13.29 -2.98 -2.78
CA TRP A 491 13.79 -4.32 -2.45
C TRP A 491 13.57 -5.29 -3.61
N MET A 492 12.38 -5.30 -4.22
CA MET A 492 12.08 -6.21 -5.32
C MET A 492 13.00 -5.98 -6.53
N ASP A 493 13.23 -4.73 -6.91
CA ASP A 493 14.16 -4.42 -8.01
C ASP A 493 15.61 -4.78 -7.67
N MET A 494 16.06 -4.58 -6.42
CA MET A 494 17.40 -5.04 -5.97
C MET A 494 17.52 -6.56 -5.99
N LEU A 495 16.56 -7.29 -5.42
CA LEU A 495 16.59 -8.76 -5.40
C LEU A 495 16.55 -9.33 -6.82
N LYS A 496 15.74 -8.76 -7.71
CA LYS A 496 15.70 -9.15 -9.13
C LYS A 496 17.04 -9.00 -9.84
N PHE A 497 17.84 -8.01 -9.45
CA PHE A 497 19.23 -7.95 -9.87
C PHE A 497 20.04 -9.06 -9.18
N TYR A 498 20.37 -8.92 -7.90
CA TYR A 498 21.40 -9.76 -7.26
C TYR A 498 21.11 -11.27 -7.25
N LEU A 499 19.84 -11.68 -7.15
CA LEU A 499 19.45 -13.10 -7.18
C LEU A 499 19.33 -13.68 -8.60
N GLY A 500 19.32 -12.85 -9.64
CA GLY A 500 19.17 -13.29 -11.02
C GLY A 500 17.99 -14.23 -11.24
N GLU A 501 18.23 -15.44 -11.72
CA GLU A 501 17.14 -16.40 -12.00
C GLU A 501 16.45 -16.91 -10.74
N HIS A 502 17.13 -17.01 -9.59
CA HIS A 502 16.50 -17.38 -8.32
C HIS A 502 15.40 -16.39 -7.88
N TYR A 503 15.47 -15.12 -8.30
CA TYR A 503 14.35 -14.19 -8.07
C TYR A 503 13.07 -14.69 -8.73
N HIS A 504 13.18 -15.29 -9.91
CA HIS A 504 12.04 -15.79 -10.68
C HIS A 504 11.55 -17.16 -10.16
N GLU A 505 12.43 -17.97 -9.57
CA GLU A 505 12.02 -19.14 -8.80
C GLU A 505 11.25 -18.75 -7.52
N LEU A 506 11.67 -17.67 -6.85
CA LEU A 506 11.00 -17.15 -5.66
C LEU A 506 9.68 -16.46 -5.97
N PHE A 507 9.64 -15.57 -6.96
CA PHE A 507 8.55 -14.62 -7.21
C PHE A 507 7.87 -14.80 -8.58
N GLY A 508 7.92 -16.02 -9.13
CA GLY A 508 7.56 -16.34 -10.52
C GLY A 508 6.19 -15.86 -10.99
N GLU A 509 6.14 -15.46 -12.27
CA GLU A 509 4.93 -15.01 -12.95
C GLU A 509 3.87 -16.12 -12.94
N GLY A 510 2.66 -15.81 -12.46
CA GLY A 510 1.57 -16.78 -12.29
C GLY A 510 1.47 -17.45 -10.92
N GLY A 511 2.28 -17.04 -9.93
CA GLY A 511 2.14 -17.51 -8.54
C GLY A 511 2.67 -18.92 -8.29
N GLU A 512 3.61 -19.38 -9.11
CA GLU A 512 4.24 -20.69 -8.94
C GLU A 512 5.36 -20.72 -7.89
N GLY A 513 5.94 -19.55 -7.57
CA GLY A 513 7.05 -19.39 -6.64
C GLY A 513 6.68 -19.41 -5.16
N ASN A 514 7.71 -19.33 -4.31
CA ASN A 514 7.57 -19.35 -2.84
C ASN A 514 7.10 -18.02 -2.23
N GLY A 515 7.15 -16.92 -2.98
CA GLY A 515 6.71 -15.57 -2.62
C GLY A 515 5.58 -15.05 -3.52
N ILE A 516 4.86 -14.02 -3.05
CA ILE A 516 3.87 -13.27 -3.82
C ILE A 516 4.48 -11.94 -4.27
N VAL A 517 4.09 -11.47 -5.46
CA VAL A 517 4.23 -10.05 -5.87
C VAL A 517 2.84 -9.47 -6.04
N HIS A 518 2.54 -8.40 -5.30
CA HIS A 518 1.27 -7.69 -5.37
C HIS A 518 1.23 -6.72 -6.57
N PRO A 519 0.05 -6.29 -7.05
CA PRO A 519 -0.07 -5.36 -8.18
C PRO A 519 0.59 -3.98 -7.96
N ASP A 520 0.84 -3.60 -6.70
CA ASP A 520 1.59 -2.39 -6.32
C ASP A 520 3.13 -2.56 -6.40
N GLY A 521 3.60 -3.75 -6.80
CA GLY A 521 5.01 -4.12 -6.89
C GLY A 521 5.66 -4.46 -5.54
N ILE A 522 4.87 -4.67 -4.49
CA ILE A 522 5.36 -5.14 -3.18
C ILE A 522 5.42 -6.67 -3.16
N GLY A 523 6.56 -7.22 -2.73
CA GLY A 523 6.71 -8.66 -2.52
C GLY A 523 6.39 -9.09 -1.09
N GLU A 524 5.93 -10.34 -0.92
CA GLU A 524 5.77 -11.00 0.39
C GLU A 524 6.32 -12.43 0.33
N ILE A 525 7.21 -12.79 1.26
CA ILE A 525 7.91 -14.09 1.30
C ILE A 525 8.31 -14.45 2.73
N ALA A 526 8.45 -15.74 3.04
CA ALA A 526 9.03 -16.18 4.32
C ALA A 526 10.54 -15.86 4.38
N THR A 527 11.01 -15.39 5.55
CA THR A 527 12.39 -14.91 5.73
C THR A 527 13.42 -16.01 5.50
N ASP A 528 13.15 -17.23 5.99
CA ASP A 528 14.00 -18.40 5.79
C ASP A 528 14.25 -18.70 4.32
N ARG A 529 13.22 -18.61 3.46
CA ARG A 529 13.34 -18.85 2.01
C ARG A 529 14.15 -17.78 1.29
N LEU A 530 14.03 -16.54 1.75
CA LEU A 530 14.84 -15.45 1.19
C LEU A 530 16.28 -15.50 1.70
N GLU A 531 16.51 -15.86 2.97
CA GLU A 531 17.85 -16.08 3.54
C GLU A 531 18.56 -17.31 2.94
N GLU A 532 17.83 -18.41 2.69
CA GLU A 532 18.28 -19.62 1.97
C GLU A 532 18.76 -19.26 0.56
N VAL A 533 17.92 -18.63 -0.26
CA VAL A 533 18.28 -18.26 -1.64
C VAL A 533 19.38 -17.20 -1.72
N LEU A 534 19.40 -16.22 -0.81
CA LEU A 534 20.52 -15.27 -0.73
C LEU A 534 21.82 -15.93 -0.30
N HIS A 535 21.77 -16.98 0.54
CA HIS A 535 22.93 -17.78 0.89
C HIS A 535 23.41 -18.60 -0.31
N ASP A 536 22.52 -19.33 -0.98
CA ASP A 536 22.87 -20.15 -2.16
C ASP A 536 23.54 -19.26 -3.21
N ARG A 537 22.94 -18.11 -3.53
CA ARG A 537 23.50 -17.11 -4.45
C ARG A 537 24.89 -16.59 -4.03
N LEU A 538 25.09 -16.34 -2.74
CA LEU A 538 26.38 -15.93 -2.22
C LEU A 538 27.42 -17.07 -2.32
N ALA A 539 27.00 -18.33 -2.15
CA ALA A 539 27.88 -19.48 -2.28
C ALA A 539 28.31 -19.74 -3.73
N GLU A 540 27.40 -19.54 -4.70
CA GLU A 540 27.74 -19.56 -6.14
C GLU A 540 28.80 -18.51 -6.49
N LEU A 541 28.60 -17.27 -6.04
CA LEU A 541 29.55 -16.18 -6.27
C LEU A 541 30.93 -16.47 -5.64
N ILE A 542 30.96 -17.00 -4.42
CA ILE A 542 32.20 -17.43 -3.75
C ILE A 542 32.90 -18.54 -4.54
N ALA A 543 32.17 -19.58 -4.96
CA ALA A 543 32.75 -20.69 -5.71
C ALA A 543 33.37 -20.20 -7.03
N ARG A 544 32.63 -19.40 -7.79
CA ARG A 544 33.05 -18.86 -9.08
C ARG A 544 34.21 -17.87 -8.98
N ASN A 545 34.26 -17.06 -7.92
CA ASN A 545 35.40 -16.20 -7.60
C ASN A 545 36.67 -17.01 -7.27
N ASN A 546 36.53 -18.10 -6.53
CA ASN A 546 37.65 -18.98 -6.17
C ASN A 546 38.16 -19.81 -7.36
N GLU A 547 37.30 -20.16 -8.33
CA GLU A 547 37.72 -20.83 -9.58
C GLU A 547 38.63 -19.93 -10.44
N GLN A 548 38.46 -18.61 -10.36
CA GLN A 548 39.27 -17.64 -11.10
C GLN A 548 40.58 -17.26 -10.38
N THR A 549 40.66 -17.48 -9.06
CA THR A 549 41.84 -17.16 -8.23
C THR A 549 42.67 -18.41 -7.93
N SER A 550 43.67 -18.67 -8.77
CA SER A 550 44.48 -19.90 -8.73
C SER A 550 45.45 -20.03 -7.54
N ASP A 551 45.56 -19.02 -6.68
CA ASP A 551 46.56 -18.96 -5.61
C ASP A 551 45.94 -19.30 -4.24
N SER A 552 46.29 -20.48 -3.72
CA SER A 552 45.77 -20.99 -2.44
C SER A 552 46.32 -20.28 -1.20
N GLU A 553 47.35 -19.43 -1.32
CA GLU A 553 47.93 -18.73 -0.16
C GLU A 553 47.23 -17.40 0.15
N VAL A 554 46.53 -16.80 -0.83
CA VAL A 554 45.83 -15.52 -0.65
C VAL A 554 44.43 -15.76 -0.04
N PRO A 555 44.03 -15.04 1.03
CA PRO A 555 42.66 -15.10 1.53
C PRO A 555 41.67 -14.67 0.44
N SER A 556 40.63 -15.48 0.19
CA SER A 556 39.59 -15.16 -0.80
C SER A 556 38.99 -13.79 -0.56
N SER A 557 38.82 -13.02 -1.63
CA SER A 557 38.19 -11.69 -1.63
C SER A 557 36.72 -11.71 -1.19
N LEU A 558 36.08 -12.88 -1.17
CA LEU A 558 34.74 -13.07 -0.64
C LEU A 558 34.65 -14.38 0.15
N GLU A 559 34.44 -14.30 1.47
CA GLU A 559 34.26 -15.48 2.31
C GLU A 559 33.04 -15.35 3.25
N ARG A 560 32.41 -16.50 3.53
CA ARG A 560 31.40 -16.66 4.58
C ARG A 560 31.93 -17.60 5.66
N ILE A 561 31.88 -17.15 6.90
CA ILE A 561 32.42 -17.82 8.08
C ILE A 561 31.24 -18.11 9.03
N VAL A 562 30.72 -19.34 8.97
CA VAL A 562 29.62 -19.84 9.83
C VAL A 562 30.13 -20.45 11.13
N ALA A 563 29.28 -20.48 12.17
CA ALA A 563 29.63 -20.89 13.53
C ALA A 563 30.77 -20.07 14.18
N PHE A 564 30.93 -18.78 13.82
CA PHE A 564 31.88 -17.86 14.48
C PHE A 564 31.17 -16.61 15.03
N GLU A 565 31.38 -16.33 16.32
CA GLU A 565 30.94 -15.11 16.99
C GLU A 565 32.08 -14.07 16.97
N LEU A 566 31.83 -12.84 16.53
CA LEU A 566 32.82 -11.76 16.63
C LEU A 566 33.01 -11.35 18.10
N GLU A 567 34.21 -11.49 18.64
CA GLU A 567 34.50 -11.20 20.04
C GLU A 567 34.89 -9.74 20.27
N ARG A 568 35.79 -9.20 19.43
CA ARG A 568 36.39 -7.87 19.56
C ARG A 568 37.16 -7.48 18.30
N ILE A 569 37.54 -6.20 18.23
CA ILE A 569 38.47 -5.64 17.25
C ILE A 569 39.70 -5.17 18.03
N GLU A 570 40.88 -5.42 17.51
CA GLU A 570 42.16 -5.10 18.15
C GLU A 570 43.05 -4.36 17.14
N PRO A 571 43.82 -3.33 17.56
CA PRO A 571 44.85 -2.76 16.72
C PRO A 571 46.01 -3.76 16.56
N GLY A 572 46.49 -3.93 15.33
CA GLY A 572 47.69 -4.69 14.98
C GLY A 572 48.66 -3.85 14.13
N GLU A 573 49.77 -4.46 13.74
CA GLU A 573 50.84 -3.77 12.99
C GLU A 573 50.41 -3.33 11.58
N GLU A 574 49.50 -4.08 10.94
CA GLU A 574 48.93 -3.80 9.61
C GLU A 574 47.55 -3.10 9.66
N GLY A 575 47.26 -2.43 10.78
CA GLY A 575 45.98 -1.85 11.10
C GLY A 575 45.09 -2.77 11.94
N TYR A 576 43.79 -2.53 11.91
CA TYR A 576 42.85 -3.24 12.79
C TYR A 576 42.62 -4.68 12.36
N GLN A 577 42.49 -5.58 13.33
CA GLN A 577 42.09 -6.96 13.12
C GLN A 577 40.85 -7.29 13.95
N ILE A 578 39.83 -7.89 13.32
CA ILE A 578 38.74 -8.54 14.04
C ILE A 578 39.19 -9.90 14.54
N ARG A 579 38.75 -10.25 15.74
CA ARG A 579 38.92 -11.56 16.35
C ARG A 579 37.56 -12.24 16.48
N ALA A 580 37.40 -13.38 15.82
CA ALA A 580 36.21 -14.20 15.82
C ALA A 580 36.47 -15.52 16.53
N ARG A 581 35.58 -15.95 17.42
CA ARG A 581 35.67 -17.23 18.14
C ARG A 581 34.70 -18.24 17.57
N TYR A 582 35.22 -19.43 17.26
CA TYR A 582 34.41 -20.57 16.85
C TYR A 582 33.47 -21.01 17.98
N ASN A 583 32.22 -21.31 17.66
CA ASN A 583 31.23 -21.80 18.61
C ASN A 583 30.69 -23.18 18.17
N PRO A 584 31.14 -24.30 18.79
CA PRO A 584 30.74 -25.65 18.40
C PRO A 584 29.23 -25.91 18.54
N ALA A 585 28.53 -25.17 19.41
CA ALA A 585 27.10 -25.33 19.61
C ALA A 585 26.24 -24.95 18.38
N TYR A 586 26.84 -24.32 17.38
CA TYR A 586 26.19 -23.85 16.16
C TYR A 586 26.77 -24.45 14.86
N ASP A 587 27.70 -25.40 14.94
CA ASP A 587 28.14 -26.16 13.76
C ASP A 587 27.25 -27.41 13.58
N SER A 588 26.34 -27.36 12.61
CA SER A 588 25.48 -28.50 12.27
C SER A 588 26.26 -29.67 11.67
N ALA A 589 27.47 -29.46 11.14
CA ALA A 589 28.33 -30.56 10.72
C ALA A 589 28.87 -31.36 11.92
N GLN A 590 29.21 -30.69 13.04
CA GLN A 590 29.62 -31.35 14.29
C GLN A 590 28.51 -32.21 14.91
N LEU A 591 27.24 -31.79 14.84
CA LEU A 591 26.11 -32.57 15.36
C LEU A 591 25.95 -33.96 14.70
N SER A 592 26.59 -34.18 13.53
CA SER A 592 26.49 -35.41 12.75
C SER A 592 27.75 -36.31 12.80
N LYS A 593 28.86 -35.86 13.38
CA LYS A 593 30.17 -36.55 13.32
C LYS A 593 30.80 -36.78 14.70
N THR A 594 31.76 -37.70 14.75
CA THR A 594 32.36 -38.25 15.97
C THR A 594 33.10 -37.22 16.84
N LYS A 595 33.31 -37.57 18.12
CA LYS A 595 33.81 -36.72 19.22
C LYS A 595 35.17 -36.02 19.00
N ASP A 596 35.87 -36.31 17.92
CA ASP A 596 37.29 -35.97 17.74
C ASP A 596 37.54 -34.81 16.74
N TYR A 597 36.48 -34.19 16.18
CA TYR A 597 36.65 -33.03 15.29
C TYR A 597 37.05 -31.78 16.08
N THR A 598 38.33 -31.41 15.96
CA THR A 598 38.87 -30.10 16.34
C THR A 598 38.92 -29.19 15.11
N PRO A 599 38.22 -28.04 15.09
CA PRO A 599 38.32 -27.08 14.00
C PRO A 599 39.75 -26.54 13.90
N GLY A 600 40.24 -26.35 12.66
CA GLY A 600 41.66 -26.04 12.39
C GLY A 600 42.24 -24.84 13.16
N ARG A 601 41.40 -23.86 13.56
CA ARG A 601 41.69 -22.87 14.61
C ARG A 601 40.40 -22.50 15.37
N ALA A 602 40.44 -22.48 16.70
CA ALA A 602 39.32 -22.02 17.54
C ALA A 602 39.10 -20.48 17.47
N LEU A 603 40.09 -19.74 16.96
CA LEU A 603 40.04 -18.30 16.72
C LEU A 603 40.39 -18.02 15.25
N LYS A 604 39.63 -17.13 14.62
CA LYS A 604 39.97 -16.54 13.32
C LYS A 604 40.29 -15.06 13.51
N HIS A 605 41.34 -14.63 12.81
CA HIS A 605 41.73 -13.23 12.70
C HIS A 605 41.59 -12.79 11.24
N ARG A 606 41.09 -11.58 11.02
CA ARG A 606 41.04 -10.90 9.72
C ARG A 606 41.34 -9.42 9.91
N SER A 607 42.21 -8.88 9.07
CA SER A 607 42.44 -7.44 9.02
C SER A 607 41.20 -6.73 8.44
N VAL A 608 40.87 -5.56 8.96
CA VAL A 608 39.62 -4.85 8.69
C VAL A 608 39.83 -3.34 8.61
N ASP A 609 39.17 -2.71 7.64
CA ASP A 609 39.12 -1.26 7.47
C ASP A 609 37.70 -0.73 7.78
N MET A 610 36.67 -1.56 7.58
CA MET A 610 35.29 -1.28 7.98
C MET A 610 34.59 -2.51 8.59
N LEU A 611 33.94 -2.34 9.73
CA LEU A 611 33.01 -3.30 10.32
C LEU A 611 31.56 -2.82 10.12
N ILE A 612 30.69 -3.67 9.58
CA ILE A 612 29.26 -3.45 9.46
C ILE A 612 28.51 -4.41 10.40
N CYS A 613 27.92 -3.87 11.47
CA CYS A 613 27.09 -4.63 12.40
C CYS A 613 25.67 -4.79 11.83
N ALA A 614 25.29 -6.02 11.45
CA ALA A 614 23.98 -6.36 10.86
C ALA A 614 23.22 -7.47 11.62
N ASP A 615 23.76 -8.02 12.72
CA ASP A 615 23.18 -9.05 13.60
C ASP A 615 22.04 -8.52 14.52
N GLY A 616 21.35 -7.46 14.07
CA GLY A 616 20.23 -6.82 14.75
C GLY A 616 20.58 -6.03 16.01
N LYS A 617 19.55 -5.53 16.70
CA LYS A 617 19.69 -4.63 17.87
C LYS A 617 20.49 -5.24 19.03
N ASN A 618 20.51 -6.57 19.15
CA ASN A 618 21.16 -7.31 20.23
C ASN A 618 22.63 -7.67 19.94
N SER A 619 23.22 -7.17 18.84
CA SER A 619 24.65 -7.35 18.57
C SER A 619 25.50 -6.88 19.75
N ARG A 620 26.37 -7.77 20.23
CA ARG A 620 27.32 -7.49 21.32
C ARG A 620 28.39 -6.51 20.88
N LEU A 621 28.81 -6.57 19.62
CA LEU A 621 29.88 -5.74 19.09
C LEU A 621 29.38 -4.31 18.83
N ARG A 622 28.19 -4.17 18.22
CA ARG A 622 27.41 -2.91 18.15
C ARG A 622 27.37 -2.20 19.51
N GLY A 623 26.94 -2.90 20.56
CA GLY A 623 26.76 -2.33 21.90
C GLY A 623 28.05 -1.87 22.61
N ARG A 624 29.24 -2.14 22.05
CA ARG A 624 30.51 -1.59 22.56
C ARG A 624 30.87 -0.25 21.93
N TYR A 625 30.56 -0.05 20.66
CA TYR A 625 30.90 1.16 19.92
C TYR A 625 29.75 2.18 19.93
N MET A 626 28.50 1.73 19.99
CA MET A 626 27.33 2.57 19.81
C MET A 626 26.40 2.52 21.02
N THR A 627 25.74 3.64 21.30
CA THR A 627 24.70 3.74 22.34
C THR A 627 23.33 4.01 21.72
N ASP A 628 22.31 3.36 22.27
CA ASP A 628 20.93 3.54 21.85
C ASP A 628 20.33 4.87 22.33
N HIS A 629 19.38 5.35 21.55
CA HIS A 629 18.52 6.49 21.82
C HIS A 629 17.06 6.03 21.68
N LEU A 630 16.29 6.21 22.74
CA LEU A 630 14.85 5.95 22.75
C LEU A 630 14.15 6.98 21.86
N PHE A 631 13.50 6.54 20.80
CA PHE A 631 12.83 7.40 19.82
C PHE A 631 11.32 7.52 20.08
N SER A 632 10.68 6.45 20.59
CA SER A 632 9.27 6.45 20.96
C SER A 632 9.07 6.07 22.43
N PHE A 633 7.99 6.54 23.04
CA PHE A 633 7.52 5.95 24.30
C PHE A 633 7.24 4.46 24.11
N ALA A 634 7.48 3.67 25.16
CA ALA A 634 7.14 2.27 25.17
C ALA A 634 5.63 2.08 25.31
N LYS A 635 5.03 1.24 24.46
CA LYS A 635 3.63 0.81 24.61
C LYS A 635 3.54 -0.71 24.78
N PRO A 636 2.55 -1.22 25.54
CA PRO A 636 2.40 -2.66 25.74
C PRO A 636 1.98 -3.32 24.43
N TYR A 637 2.84 -4.17 23.90
CA TYR A 637 2.57 -4.95 22.71
C TYR A 637 2.47 -6.42 23.08
N GLY A 638 1.34 -7.05 22.74
CA GLY A 638 1.14 -8.47 22.95
C GLY A 638 1.32 -9.23 21.64
N VAL A 639 1.98 -10.37 21.72
CA VAL A 639 1.97 -11.40 20.68
C VAL A 639 1.45 -12.69 21.28
N CYS A 640 0.75 -13.46 20.47
CA CYS A 640 0.36 -14.84 20.74
C CYS A 640 0.56 -15.68 19.47
N SER A 641 0.79 -16.98 19.63
CA SER A 641 0.78 -17.92 18.50
C SER A 641 0.15 -19.27 18.84
N TRP A 642 -0.52 -19.87 17.87
CA TRP A 642 -1.17 -21.19 17.99
C TRP A 642 -0.59 -22.18 16.98
N GLU A 643 -0.22 -23.37 17.45
CA GLU A 643 0.09 -24.51 16.59
C GLU A 643 -1.18 -24.98 15.89
N PHE A 644 -1.16 -25.06 14.56
CA PHE A 644 -2.26 -25.67 13.82
C PHE A 644 -1.77 -26.95 13.12
N ASN A 645 -2.32 -28.08 13.55
CA ASN A 645 -2.08 -29.36 12.91
C ASN A 645 -2.65 -29.35 11.48
N LYS A 646 -1.84 -28.95 10.49
CA LYS A 646 -2.07 -29.30 9.10
C LYS A 646 -2.20 -30.82 9.04
N GLY A 647 -3.42 -31.28 8.72
CA GLY A 647 -3.76 -32.70 8.83
C GLY A 647 -2.73 -33.58 8.13
N LYS A 648 -2.32 -34.67 8.78
CA LYS A 648 -1.25 -35.61 8.32
C LYS A 648 -1.46 -36.19 6.91
N ALA A 649 -2.60 -35.90 6.26
CA ALA A 649 -2.92 -36.20 4.88
C ALA A 649 -2.04 -35.46 3.84
N PHE A 650 -1.61 -34.21 4.10
CA PHE A 650 -0.91 -33.40 3.08
C PHE A 650 0.63 -33.51 3.11
N SER A 651 1.28 -33.62 4.27
CA SER A 651 2.76 -33.53 4.36
C SER A 651 3.52 -34.78 3.87
N LYS A 652 2.85 -35.92 3.64
CA LYS A 652 3.50 -37.16 3.18
C LYS A 652 3.93 -37.16 1.70
N LYS A 653 3.55 -36.16 0.89
CA LYS A 653 3.87 -36.13 -0.56
C LYS A 653 5.06 -35.25 -0.97
N SER A 654 5.58 -34.37 -0.10
CA SER A 654 6.63 -33.40 -0.51
C SER A 654 8.07 -33.76 -0.14
N ARG A 655 8.31 -34.87 0.57
CA ARG A 655 9.67 -35.24 1.07
C ARG A 655 10.36 -36.41 0.36
N THR A 656 9.76 -37.04 -0.65
CA THR A 656 10.32 -38.25 -1.30
C THR A 656 10.78 -38.09 -2.75
N ASN A 657 10.50 -36.96 -3.42
CA ASN A 657 10.98 -36.71 -4.79
C ASN A 657 12.10 -35.64 -4.82
N ARG A 658 13.30 -36.03 -4.41
CA ARG A 658 14.55 -35.25 -4.64
C ARG A 658 15.73 -36.15 -5.06
N VAL A 659 15.45 -37.20 -5.84
CA VAL A 659 16.44 -37.96 -6.64
C VAL A 659 15.76 -38.37 -7.95
N GLY A 660 16.37 -38.01 -9.10
CA GLY A 660 15.89 -38.37 -10.43
C GLY A 660 15.08 -37.27 -11.12
N LEU A 661 15.76 -36.38 -11.85
CA LEU A 661 15.16 -35.32 -12.65
C LEU A 661 15.59 -35.48 -14.12
N VAL A 662 15.00 -36.46 -14.81
CA VAL A 662 15.09 -36.65 -16.27
C VAL A 662 13.72 -37.14 -16.77
N ASN A 663 13.21 -36.52 -17.83
CA ASN A 663 11.97 -36.85 -18.58
C ASN A 663 10.62 -36.69 -17.85
N PHE A 664 9.98 -35.52 -17.99
CA PHE A 664 8.50 -35.43 -17.88
C PHE A 664 7.84 -34.33 -18.75
N GLU A 665 8.22 -34.24 -20.03
CA GLU A 665 7.48 -33.46 -21.04
C GLU A 665 6.56 -34.36 -21.88
N ARG A 666 5.23 -34.21 -21.76
CA ARG A 666 4.22 -34.37 -22.87
C ARG A 666 2.72 -34.30 -22.52
N LYS A 667 2.30 -33.96 -21.29
CA LYS A 667 0.85 -33.92 -20.93
C LYS A 667 0.40 -32.64 -20.21
N LYS A 668 0.57 -31.48 -20.86
CA LYS A 668 0.01 -30.19 -20.38
C LYS A 668 -0.57 -29.28 -21.47
N GLY A 669 -0.82 -29.82 -22.68
CA GLY A 669 -1.18 -29.04 -23.87
C GLY A 669 -2.67 -28.70 -24.05
N GLU A 670 -3.59 -29.37 -23.36
CA GLU A 670 -5.04 -29.29 -23.69
C GLU A 670 -5.92 -28.70 -22.56
N GLU A 671 -5.39 -28.52 -21.35
CA GLU A 671 -6.19 -28.10 -20.18
C GLU A 671 -6.22 -26.57 -19.96
N LEU A 672 -5.42 -25.81 -20.72
CA LEU A 672 -5.24 -24.36 -20.54
C LEU A 672 -6.15 -23.48 -21.44
N GLN A 673 -6.86 -24.07 -22.41
CA GLN A 673 -7.71 -23.29 -23.32
C GLN A 673 -9.06 -22.89 -22.68
N LEU A 674 -9.51 -23.59 -21.63
CA LEU A 674 -10.87 -23.46 -21.07
C LEU A 674 -10.98 -22.42 -19.93
N VAL A 675 -9.86 -21.84 -19.47
CA VAL A 675 -9.80 -20.90 -18.34
C VAL A 675 -9.82 -19.42 -18.80
N ARG A 676 -9.73 -19.17 -20.12
CA ARG A 676 -9.49 -17.82 -20.66
C ARG A 676 -10.76 -16.98 -20.89
N ASP A 677 -11.93 -17.61 -21.00
CA ASP A 677 -13.18 -16.95 -21.40
C ASP A 677 -14.14 -16.64 -20.23
N GLU A 678 -13.81 -17.01 -18.98
CA GLU A 678 -14.67 -16.83 -17.80
C GLU A 678 -14.25 -15.65 -16.88
N LEU A 679 -13.49 -14.69 -17.42
CA LEU A 679 -12.84 -13.61 -16.64
C LEU A 679 -13.44 -12.20 -16.83
N VAL A 680 -14.72 -12.09 -17.19
CA VAL A 680 -15.50 -10.84 -17.13
C VAL A 680 -16.86 -11.09 -16.46
N GLY A 681 -16.86 -11.26 -15.14
CA GLY A 681 -18.09 -11.52 -14.38
C GLY A 681 -17.94 -11.56 -12.85
N ASP A 682 -18.37 -10.48 -12.19
CA ASP A 682 -18.96 -10.45 -10.85
C ASP A 682 -18.19 -11.08 -9.65
N TRP A 683 -17.08 -10.43 -9.26
CA TRP A 683 -16.29 -10.74 -8.05
C TRP A 683 -17.11 -10.72 -6.73
N LYS A 684 -18.26 -10.04 -6.66
CA LYS A 684 -19.03 -9.85 -5.42
C LYS A 684 -19.59 -11.15 -4.81
N ASN A 685 -19.62 -12.25 -5.57
CA ASN A 685 -20.13 -13.55 -5.10
C ASN A 685 -19.06 -14.50 -4.51
N VAL A 686 -17.76 -14.17 -4.61
CA VAL A 686 -16.67 -15.10 -4.25
C VAL A 686 -16.52 -15.31 -2.73
N VAL A 687 -16.84 -14.30 -1.91
CA VAL A 687 -16.56 -14.30 -0.46
C VAL A 687 -17.60 -15.08 0.39
N LYS A 688 -18.81 -15.35 -0.14
CA LYS A 688 -19.92 -15.96 0.65
C LYS A 688 -20.02 -17.49 0.61
N LYS A 689 -19.16 -18.18 -0.16
CA LYS A 689 -19.07 -19.64 -0.16
C LYS A 689 -17.61 -20.03 0.07
N GLY A 690 -17.34 -20.77 1.15
CA GLY A 690 -15.99 -21.17 1.58
C GLY A 690 -15.28 -22.11 0.60
N LYS A 691 -14.87 -21.58 -0.56
CA LYS A 691 -13.84 -22.17 -1.40
C LYS A 691 -12.47 -21.91 -0.78
N ALA A 692 -11.51 -22.79 -1.10
CA ALA A 692 -10.16 -22.73 -0.56
C ALA A 692 -9.48 -21.37 -0.81
N LEU A 693 -8.55 -21.01 0.08
CA LEU A 693 -7.69 -19.83 -0.04
C LEU A 693 -7.06 -19.77 -1.45
N PRO A 694 -6.90 -18.57 -2.04
CA PRO A 694 -6.53 -18.42 -3.45
C PRO A 694 -5.12 -18.91 -3.81
N ASN A 695 -4.32 -19.37 -2.83
CA ASN A 695 -3.04 -20.02 -3.07
C ASN A 695 -2.94 -21.31 -2.25
N GLN A 696 -3.05 -22.48 -2.89
CA GLN A 696 -2.88 -23.77 -2.20
C GLN A 696 -1.40 -24.12 -1.91
N LYS A 697 -0.45 -23.47 -2.59
CA LYS A 697 0.99 -23.71 -2.42
C LYS A 697 1.52 -22.99 -1.18
N GLN A 698 1.27 -21.69 -1.09
CA GLN A 698 1.46 -20.94 0.14
C GLN A 698 0.32 -21.27 1.12
N ASN A 699 0.58 -22.22 2.01
CA ASN A 699 -0.29 -22.53 3.15
C ASN A 699 -0.14 -21.41 4.20
N THR A 700 -0.61 -20.21 3.84
CA THR A 700 -0.53 -18.96 4.60
C THR A 700 -1.84 -18.18 4.50
N PHE A 701 -2.41 -17.85 5.65
CA PHE A 701 -3.39 -16.78 5.80
C PHE A 701 -2.86 -15.46 5.21
N GLN A 702 -3.70 -14.73 4.48
CA GLN A 702 -3.38 -13.40 3.94
C GLN A 702 -3.19 -12.39 5.11
N ASP A 703 -2.23 -11.44 5.04
CA ASP A 703 -2.01 -10.40 6.07
C ASP A 703 -3.25 -9.49 6.19
N PHE A 704 -4.20 -9.93 7.01
CA PHE A 704 -5.42 -9.20 7.31
C PHE A 704 -5.18 -8.33 8.55
N ARG A 705 -4.95 -7.04 8.28
CA ARG A 705 -4.93 -5.98 9.29
C ARG A 705 -6.35 -5.56 9.60
N GLU A 706 -7.05 -6.41 10.32
CA GLU A 706 -8.40 -6.13 10.80
C GLU A 706 -8.41 -5.49 12.19
N MET A 707 -9.56 -4.94 12.52
CA MET A 707 -9.87 -4.43 13.85
C MET A 707 -10.50 -5.56 14.67
N VAL A 708 -10.11 -5.70 15.93
CA VAL A 708 -10.90 -6.40 16.94
C VAL A 708 -11.68 -5.35 17.74
N VAL A 709 -12.94 -5.62 18.05
CA VAL A 709 -13.79 -4.75 18.87
C VAL A 709 -14.12 -5.49 20.16
N PHE A 710 -13.79 -4.90 21.31
CA PHE A 710 -14.08 -5.50 22.61
C PHE A 710 -15.53 -5.21 23.03
N ASN A 711 -16.47 -5.79 22.30
CA ASN A 711 -17.90 -5.71 22.65
C ASN A 711 -18.23 -6.65 23.83
N LYS A 712 -19.49 -6.66 24.26
CA LYS A 712 -19.95 -7.55 25.35
C LYS A 712 -19.72 -9.04 25.07
N ASP A 713 -19.84 -9.47 23.82
CA ASP A 713 -19.61 -10.88 23.45
C ASP A 713 -18.14 -11.26 23.62
N PHE A 714 -17.20 -10.36 23.24
CA PHE A 714 -15.78 -10.51 23.50
C PHE A 714 -15.50 -10.63 25.00
N HIS A 715 -16.05 -9.73 25.83
CA HIS A 715 -15.82 -9.75 27.28
C HIS A 715 -16.44 -10.98 27.96
N GLN A 716 -17.64 -11.40 27.57
CA GLN A 716 -18.23 -12.65 28.03
C GLN A 716 -17.37 -13.87 27.65
N HIS A 717 -16.84 -13.90 26.42
CA HIS A 717 -15.98 -14.99 25.97
C HIS A 717 -14.63 -14.99 26.71
N PHE A 718 -14.01 -13.82 26.89
CA PHE A 718 -12.80 -13.63 27.69
C PHE A 718 -12.97 -14.11 29.14
N ASN A 719 -14.02 -13.66 29.83
CA ASN A 719 -14.32 -14.04 31.21
C ASN A 719 -14.57 -15.56 31.35
N LYS A 720 -15.27 -16.16 30.37
CA LYS A 720 -15.50 -17.61 30.31
C LYS A 720 -14.18 -18.39 30.12
N LEU A 721 -13.31 -17.93 29.22
CA LEU A 721 -12.00 -18.54 28.99
C LEU A 721 -11.11 -18.43 30.22
N LEU A 722 -11.02 -17.24 30.84
CA LEU A 722 -10.24 -16.99 32.04
C LEU A 722 -10.68 -17.89 33.19
N THR A 723 -11.99 -18.02 33.41
CA THR A 723 -12.56 -18.96 34.40
C THR A 723 -12.13 -20.40 34.10
N GLY A 724 -12.08 -20.81 32.83
CA GLY A 724 -11.59 -22.12 32.40
C GLY A 724 -10.10 -22.32 32.68
N GLU A 725 -9.24 -21.38 32.29
CA GLU A 725 -7.79 -21.43 32.55
C GLU A 725 -7.50 -21.52 34.06
N LEU A 726 -8.17 -20.71 34.88
CA LEU A 726 -8.06 -20.73 36.34
C LEU A 726 -8.57 -22.04 36.97
N PHE A 727 -9.55 -22.71 36.35
CA PHE A 727 -10.04 -24.00 36.82
C PHE A 727 -9.03 -25.13 36.60
N PHE A 728 -8.24 -25.09 35.52
CA PHE A 728 -7.26 -26.13 35.18
C PHE A 728 -5.90 -26.02 35.90
N LEU A 729 -5.70 -25.01 36.76
CA LEU A 729 -4.57 -24.95 37.70
C LEU A 729 -4.53 -26.22 38.58
N ARG A 730 -3.41 -26.96 38.52
CA ARG A 730 -3.23 -28.26 39.21
C ARG A 730 -3.06 -28.08 40.72
N GLN A 731 -4.18 -28.16 41.45
CA GLN A 731 -4.26 -27.87 42.88
C GLN A 731 -3.89 -26.41 43.22
N PRO A 732 -4.33 -25.89 44.37
CA PRO A 732 -4.83 -24.53 44.35
C PRO A 732 -3.74 -23.49 44.63
N ASP A 733 -3.27 -22.83 43.58
CA ASP A 733 -2.80 -21.44 43.69
C ASP A 733 -3.99 -20.51 43.94
N GLU A 734 -4.53 -20.58 45.18
CA GLU A 734 -5.54 -19.65 45.68
C GLU A 734 -5.04 -18.20 45.64
N SER A 735 -3.73 -17.97 45.68
CA SER A 735 -3.13 -16.64 45.47
C SER A 735 -3.49 -16.05 44.10
N ILE A 736 -3.34 -16.84 43.02
CA ILE A 736 -3.72 -16.43 41.66
C ILE A 736 -5.25 -16.28 41.56
N LYS A 737 -6.02 -17.29 42.00
CA LYS A 737 -7.48 -17.27 41.91
C LYS A 737 -8.12 -16.10 42.69
N SER A 738 -7.64 -15.82 43.90
CA SER A 738 -8.15 -14.72 44.72
C SER A 738 -7.64 -13.34 44.29
N ALA A 739 -6.63 -13.25 43.41
CA ALA A 739 -6.16 -11.99 42.83
C ALA A 739 -6.90 -11.62 41.53
N VAL A 740 -7.60 -12.57 40.92
CA VAL A 740 -8.55 -12.28 39.83
C VAL A 740 -9.87 -11.83 40.45
N VAL A 741 -9.96 -10.55 40.78
CA VAL A 741 -11.13 -9.92 41.43
C VAL A 741 -12.21 -9.59 40.37
N PRO A 742 -13.49 -10.00 40.54
CA PRO A 742 -14.56 -9.74 39.58
C PRO A 742 -14.81 -8.24 39.31
N GLU A 743 -14.67 -7.40 40.34
CA GLU A 743 -14.83 -5.95 40.24
C GLU A 743 -13.80 -5.32 39.28
N ASP A 744 -12.55 -5.81 39.28
CA ASP A 744 -11.51 -5.35 38.37
C ASP A 744 -11.75 -5.79 36.93
N LEU A 745 -12.31 -7.00 36.73
CA LEU A 745 -12.72 -7.48 35.40
C LEU A 745 -13.90 -6.66 34.86
N ALA A 746 -14.84 -6.26 35.72
CA ALA A 746 -15.94 -5.37 35.36
C ALA A 746 -15.46 -3.93 35.06
N GLU A 747 -14.44 -3.44 35.77
CA GLU A 747 -13.79 -2.17 35.43
C GLU A 747 -13.02 -2.25 34.11
N LEU A 748 -12.26 -3.33 33.88
CA LEU A 748 -11.59 -3.59 32.61
C LEU A 748 -12.60 -3.60 31.45
N GLU A 749 -13.71 -4.35 31.56
CA GLU A 749 -14.81 -4.32 30.58
C GLU A 749 -15.33 -2.89 30.38
N ARG A 750 -15.66 -2.17 31.46
CA ARG A 750 -16.15 -0.78 31.39
C ARG A 750 -15.17 0.17 30.67
N LEU A 751 -13.86 -0.05 30.79
CA LEU A 751 -12.82 0.80 30.23
C LEU A 751 -12.44 0.43 28.78
N THR A 752 -12.67 -0.81 28.34
CA THR A 752 -12.37 -1.25 26.96
C THR A 752 -13.61 -1.52 26.10
N LEU A 753 -14.82 -1.46 26.66
CA LEU A 753 -16.07 -1.76 25.95
C LEU A 753 -16.19 -0.92 24.66
N ASP A 754 -16.47 -1.62 23.57
CA ASP A 754 -16.61 -1.08 22.21
C ASP A 754 -15.36 -0.35 21.68
N GLN A 755 -14.19 -0.50 22.32
CA GLN A 755 -12.92 -0.02 21.78
C GLN A 755 -12.46 -0.92 20.62
N GLY A 756 -12.08 -0.31 19.49
CA GLY A 756 -11.46 -0.98 18.36
C GLY A 756 -9.92 -0.97 18.46
N MET A 757 -9.29 -2.14 18.39
CA MET A 757 -7.82 -2.27 18.32
C MET A 757 -7.36 -2.92 17.02
N GLN A 758 -6.30 -2.38 16.43
CA GLN A 758 -5.68 -2.96 15.25
C GLN A 758 -4.87 -4.20 15.62
N THR A 759 -5.13 -5.32 14.93
CA THR A 759 -4.30 -6.52 15.02
C THR A 759 -3.43 -6.68 13.77
N ARG A 760 -2.43 -7.56 13.88
CA ARG A 760 -1.69 -8.15 12.77
C ARG A 760 -1.76 -9.66 12.91
N CYS A 761 -2.35 -10.32 11.92
CA CYS A 761 -2.39 -11.78 11.85
C CYS A 761 -1.49 -12.27 10.71
N PHE A 762 -0.62 -13.24 10.98
CA PHE A 762 0.21 -13.89 9.95
C PHE A 762 0.50 -15.35 10.31
N GLU A 763 0.67 -16.19 9.28
CA GLU A 763 1.08 -17.59 9.47
C GLU A 763 2.58 -17.77 9.26
N ASN A 764 3.18 -18.67 10.04
CA ASN A 764 4.62 -18.93 10.08
C ASN A 764 4.86 -20.32 10.68
N LYS A 765 5.46 -21.25 9.92
CA LYS A 765 5.89 -22.58 10.42
C LYS A 765 4.80 -23.45 11.09
N ASP A 766 3.61 -23.50 10.51
CA ASP A 766 2.41 -24.17 11.08
C ASP A 766 1.94 -23.56 12.41
N LEU A 767 2.35 -22.30 12.66
CA LEU A 767 1.80 -21.42 13.69
C LEU A 767 0.96 -20.32 13.03
N VAL A 768 -0.17 -19.98 13.65
CA VAL A 768 -0.86 -18.70 13.43
C VAL A 768 -0.34 -17.73 14.47
N TYR A 769 0.07 -16.52 14.09
CA TYR A 769 0.45 -15.44 15.02
C TYR A 769 -0.60 -14.35 15.00
N ILE A 770 -0.97 -13.85 16.19
CA ILE A 770 -1.68 -12.57 16.34
C ILE A 770 -0.80 -11.66 17.20
N GLY A 771 -0.44 -10.50 16.65
CA GLY A 771 0.14 -9.38 17.39
C GLY A 771 -0.87 -8.22 17.49
N MET A 772 -0.90 -7.52 18.62
CA MET A 772 -1.66 -6.28 18.77
C MET A 772 -1.04 -5.34 19.81
N GLU A 773 -1.30 -4.04 19.66
CA GLU A 773 -1.17 -3.13 20.81
C GLU A 773 -2.26 -3.48 21.81
N LEU A 774 -1.90 -3.58 23.08
CA LEU A 774 -2.87 -3.88 24.14
C LEU A 774 -3.49 -2.59 24.67
N PRO A 775 -4.77 -2.62 25.09
CA PRO A 775 -5.38 -1.50 25.79
C PRO A 775 -4.57 -1.16 27.03
N GLU A 776 -4.35 0.14 27.26
CA GLU A 776 -3.72 0.60 28.49
C GLU A 776 -4.44 0.09 29.75
N PRO A 777 -5.79 0.06 29.84
CA PRO A 777 -6.49 -0.58 30.96
C PRO A 777 -6.15 -2.06 31.16
N PHE A 778 -5.89 -2.81 30.08
CA PHE A 778 -5.53 -4.23 30.15
C PHE A 778 -4.08 -4.44 30.65
N ASP A 779 -3.16 -3.58 30.23
CA ASP A 779 -1.77 -3.59 30.74
C ASP A 779 -1.69 -3.13 32.21
N GLN A 780 -2.47 -2.11 32.59
CA GLN A 780 -2.64 -1.69 33.98
C GLN A 780 -3.25 -2.82 34.84
N TYR A 781 -4.28 -3.51 34.35
CA TYR A 781 -4.85 -4.69 35.01
C TYR A 781 -3.83 -5.82 35.18
N CYS A 782 -3.05 -6.14 34.14
CA CYS A 782 -2.00 -7.17 34.23
C CYS A 782 -0.93 -6.82 35.28
N LYS A 783 -0.52 -5.55 35.39
CA LYS A 783 0.45 -5.09 36.41
C LYS A 783 -0.12 -5.17 37.82
N LYS A 784 -1.36 -4.69 38.02
CA LYS A 784 -2.08 -4.81 39.31
C LYS A 784 -2.15 -6.28 39.75
N LEU A 785 -2.49 -7.17 38.83
CA LEU A 785 -2.54 -8.62 39.09
C LEU A 785 -1.16 -9.21 39.43
N GLU A 786 -0.08 -8.79 38.75
CA GLU A 786 1.29 -9.22 39.09
C GLU A 786 1.65 -8.81 40.52
N ASP A 787 1.42 -7.54 40.87
CA ASP A 787 1.69 -6.98 42.20
C ASP A 787 0.85 -7.66 43.31
N GLU A 788 -0.43 -7.93 43.07
CA GLU A 788 -1.30 -8.61 44.05
C GLU A 788 -0.88 -10.07 44.29
N ILE A 789 -0.51 -10.81 43.24
CA ILE A 789 -0.02 -12.19 43.40
C ILE A 789 1.32 -12.18 44.15
N LEU A 790 2.24 -11.27 43.79
CA LEU A 790 3.50 -11.07 44.51
C LEU A 790 3.26 -10.76 45.99
N GLN A 791 2.37 -9.82 46.30
CA GLN A 791 2.08 -9.45 47.68
C GLN A 791 1.49 -10.62 48.48
N LYS A 792 0.58 -11.41 47.89
CA LYS A 792 -0.03 -12.58 48.54
C LYS A 792 0.98 -13.71 48.81
N GLU A 793 1.83 -14.02 47.84
CA GLU A 793 2.90 -15.03 47.99
C GLU A 793 3.97 -14.58 48.99
N LEU A 794 4.40 -13.32 48.97
CA LEU A 794 5.35 -12.79 49.96
C LEU A 794 4.75 -12.75 51.37
N SER A 795 3.44 -12.45 51.49
CA SER A 795 2.75 -12.45 52.79
C SER A 795 2.56 -13.85 53.38
N SER A 796 2.38 -14.88 52.54
CA SER A 796 2.23 -16.28 53.01
C SER A 796 3.55 -16.91 53.47
N LEU A 797 4.70 -16.38 53.00
CA LEU A 797 6.05 -16.85 53.37
C LEU A 797 6.55 -16.31 54.73
N GLY A 798 5.95 -15.24 55.26
CA GLY A 798 6.33 -14.63 56.54
C GLY A 798 7.71 -13.95 56.52
N SER A 799 8.29 -13.72 57.70
CA SER A 799 9.50 -12.90 57.86
C SER A 799 10.83 -13.54 57.44
N ARG A 800 10.81 -14.75 56.87
CA ARG A 800 12.02 -15.44 56.34
C ARG A 800 12.05 -15.37 54.81
N LEU A 801 12.47 -14.22 54.30
CA LEU A 801 12.74 -14.02 52.87
C LEU A 801 14.07 -14.68 52.48
N ASP A 802 13.98 -15.90 51.95
CA ASP A 802 15.06 -16.55 51.19
C ASP A 802 14.98 -16.05 49.73
N PRO A 803 16.09 -15.65 49.08
CA PRO A 803 16.11 -15.31 47.65
C PRO A 803 15.42 -16.35 46.74
N LEU A 804 15.49 -17.64 47.07
CA LEU A 804 14.84 -18.72 46.32
C LEU A 804 13.31 -18.69 46.40
N THR A 805 12.73 -18.23 47.52
CA THR A 805 11.26 -18.13 47.64
C THR A 805 10.71 -16.88 46.95
N ALA A 806 11.48 -15.80 46.90
CA ALA A 806 11.16 -14.62 46.11
C ALA A 806 11.11 -14.92 44.60
N GLU A 807 12.06 -15.71 44.07
CA GLU A 807 12.02 -16.15 42.66
C GLU A 807 10.77 -17.02 42.37
N GLY A 808 10.36 -17.86 43.33
CA GLY A 808 9.12 -18.64 43.25
C GLY A 808 7.86 -17.75 43.15
N ALA A 809 7.76 -16.70 43.98
CA ALA A 809 6.67 -15.73 43.93
C ALA A 809 6.59 -14.99 42.58
N VAL A 810 7.74 -14.51 42.07
CA VAL A 810 7.83 -13.86 40.76
C VAL A 810 7.42 -14.80 39.62
N LYS A 811 7.78 -16.09 39.70
CA LYS A 811 7.37 -17.08 38.72
C LYS A 811 5.85 -17.29 38.71
N LYS A 812 5.21 -17.40 39.88
CA LYS A 812 3.75 -17.53 40.01
C LYS A 812 3.00 -16.29 39.51
N ALA A 813 3.47 -15.09 39.86
CA ALA A 813 2.86 -13.85 39.40
C ALA A 813 2.83 -13.77 37.86
N LYS A 814 3.97 -14.10 37.22
CA LYS A 814 4.08 -14.22 35.76
C LYS A 814 3.19 -15.32 35.17
N GLU A 815 2.96 -16.41 35.88
CA GLU A 815 2.03 -17.47 35.44
C GLU A 815 0.57 -17.00 35.46
N GLY A 816 0.14 -16.31 36.53
CA GLY A 816 -1.20 -15.71 36.61
C GLY A 816 -1.47 -14.66 35.53
N VAL A 817 -0.53 -13.73 35.33
CA VAL A 817 -0.59 -12.73 34.25
C VAL A 817 -0.67 -13.38 32.88
N LYS A 818 0.10 -14.45 32.66
CA LYS A 818 0.10 -15.21 31.40
C LYS A 818 -1.23 -15.92 31.13
N MET A 819 -1.96 -16.37 32.16
CA MET A 819 -3.30 -16.94 31.99
C MET A 819 -4.32 -15.90 31.53
N VAL A 820 -4.26 -14.69 32.07
CA VAL A 820 -5.06 -13.54 31.61
C VAL A 820 -4.74 -13.20 30.14
N GLN A 821 -3.46 -13.11 29.79
CA GLN A 821 -3.01 -12.86 28.41
C GLN A 821 -3.47 -13.97 27.45
N LYS A 822 -3.41 -15.24 27.86
CA LYS A 822 -3.90 -16.40 27.11
C LYS A 822 -5.41 -16.33 26.87
N ALA A 823 -6.20 -16.05 27.90
CA ALA A 823 -7.65 -15.87 27.76
C ALA A 823 -7.99 -14.70 26.82
N TRP A 824 -7.27 -13.58 26.93
CA TRP A 824 -7.46 -12.40 26.07
C TRP A 824 -7.19 -12.71 24.60
N PHE A 825 -6.02 -13.25 24.28
CA PHE A 825 -5.68 -13.60 22.89
C PHE A 825 -6.57 -14.69 22.32
N GLN A 826 -7.04 -15.63 23.15
CA GLN A 826 -7.99 -16.65 22.71
C GLN A 826 -9.39 -16.06 22.44
N ALA A 827 -9.82 -15.01 23.15
CA ALA A 827 -11.01 -14.24 22.80
C ALA A 827 -10.84 -13.45 21.48
N VAL A 828 -9.65 -12.92 21.20
CA VAL A 828 -9.32 -12.30 19.89
C VAL A 828 -9.38 -13.35 18.77
N ALA A 829 -8.84 -14.55 18.99
CA ALA A 829 -8.94 -15.66 18.03
C ALA A 829 -10.41 -16.10 17.79
N HIS A 830 -11.25 -16.07 18.83
CA HIS A 830 -12.69 -16.33 18.72
C HIS A 830 -13.44 -15.25 17.94
N TYR A 831 -13.09 -13.97 18.12
CA TYR A 831 -13.65 -12.86 17.37
C TYR A 831 -13.45 -13.03 15.86
N TYR A 832 -12.25 -13.43 15.44
CA TYR A 832 -11.95 -13.76 14.03
C TYR A 832 -12.49 -15.13 13.58
N GLY A 833 -13.06 -15.94 14.50
CA GLY A 833 -13.54 -17.30 14.22
C GLY A 833 -12.44 -18.27 13.76
N ILE A 834 -11.17 -17.96 14.03
CA ILE A 834 -10.03 -18.83 13.67
C ILE A 834 -9.82 -19.96 14.68
N ASP A 835 -10.43 -19.86 15.87
CA ASP A 835 -10.50 -20.92 16.88
C ASP A 835 -11.36 -22.12 16.44
N ARG A 836 -12.30 -21.90 15.51
CA ARG A 836 -13.24 -22.92 15.02
C ARG A 836 -12.50 -24.05 14.32
N SER A 837 -12.94 -25.29 14.55
CA SER A 837 -12.40 -26.50 13.90
C SER A 837 -12.60 -26.55 12.39
N THR A 838 -13.53 -25.73 11.84
CA THR A 838 -13.74 -25.52 10.41
C THR A 838 -12.86 -24.42 9.80
N SER A 839 -12.04 -23.77 10.63
CA SER A 839 -11.09 -22.72 10.27
C SER A 839 -9.66 -23.21 10.61
N LEU A 840 -8.80 -22.35 11.17
CA LEU A 840 -7.43 -22.70 11.57
C LEU A 840 -7.38 -23.59 12.84
N GLY A 841 -8.47 -23.62 13.62
CA GLY A 841 -8.52 -24.35 14.88
C GLY A 841 -7.55 -23.81 15.92
N ALA A 842 -7.34 -22.49 15.97
CA ALA A 842 -6.48 -21.78 16.91
C ALA A 842 -7.09 -21.80 18.35
N THR A 843 -7.04 -22.97 18.99
CA THR A 843 -7.65 -23.24 20.30
C THR A 843 -6.62 -23.16 21.44
N SER A 844 -7.09 -22.91 22.67
CA SER A 844 -6.24 -22.64 23.85
C SER A 844 -5.22 -23.75 24.15
N ASP A 845 -5.58 -25.02 23.87
CA ASP A 845 -4.73 -26.20 24.02
C ASP A 845 -3.54 -26.23 23.06
N LYS A 846 -3.63 -25.52 21.93
CA LYS A 846 -2.56 -25.40 20.92
C LYS A 846 -1.81 -24.08 20.98
N MET A 847 -2.17 -23.20 21.92
CA MET A 847 -1.46 -21.95 22.10
C MET A 847 -0.03 -22.24 22.56
N ASN A 848 0.96 -21.81 21.79
CA ASN A 848 2.36 -22.02 22.12
C ASN A 848 2.74 -21.17 23.33
N GLN A 849 2.92 -21.82 24.47
CA GLN A 849 3.18 -21.16 25.75
C GLN A 849 4.46 -20.31 25.77
N LYS A 850 5.38 -20.42 24.80
CA LYS A 850 6.57 -19.56 24.72
C LYS A 850 6.28 -18.21 24.06
N PHE A 851 5.18 -18.09 23.32
CA PHE A 851 4.90 -16.95 22.44
C PHE A 851 3.61 -16.20 22.77
N ALA A 852 2.85 -16.61 23.78
CA ALA A 852 1.88 -15.76 24.46
C ALA A 852 2.65 -14.85 25.44
N SER A 853 2.97 -13.62 25.02
CA SER A 853 3.82 -12.71 25.77
C SER A 853 3.49 -11.26 25.49
N VAL A 854 3.62 -10.42 26.52
CA VAL A 854 3.52 -8.95 26.42
C VAL A 854 4.90 -8.35 26.68
N PHE A 855 5.28 -7.39 25.85
CA PHE A 855 6.54 -6.67 25.98
C PHE A 855 6.36 -5.17 25.68
N PRO A 856 7.13 -4.30 26.35
CA PRO A 856 7.19 -2.88 26.00
C PRO A 856 7.84 -2.72 24.62
N LEU A 857 7.03 -2.43 23.61
CA LEU A 857 7.53 -2.07 22.29
C LEU A 857 7.90 -0.59 22.31
N SER A 858 9.20 -0.31 22.19
CA SER A 858 9.73 1.03 21.94
C SER A 858 10.64 1.01 20.71
N GLN A 859 10.63 2.11 19.97
CA GLN A 859 11.60 2.33 18.92
C GLN A 859 12.89 2.88 19.51
N GLN A 860 13.99 2.29 19.08
CA GLN A 860 15.34 2.65 19.46
C GLN A 860 16.13 2.85 18.18
N ARG A 861 16.97 3.87 18.14
CA ARG A 861 18.01 4.00 17.12
C ARG A 861 19.33 4.33 17.78
N VAL A 862 20.44 4.00 17.13
CA VAL A 862 21.75 4.46 17.62
C VAL A 862 21.85 5.99 17.59
N LYS A 863 22.62 6.57 18.51
CA LYS A 863 22.91 8.01 18.54
C LYS A 863 23.78 8.46 17.37
N GLN A 864 24.72 7.61 16.99
CA GLN A 864 25.68 7.74 15.89
C GLN A 864 25.66 6.39 15.14
N ASN A 865 25.48 6.42 13.82
CA ASN A 865 25.46 5.22 12.98
C ASN A 865 26.85 4.82 12.49
N VAL A 866 27.81 5.75 12.51
CA VAL A 866 29.22 5.51 12.19
C VAL A 866 30.13 6.03 13.30
N VAL A 867 30.98 5.15 13.83
CA VAL A 867 32.03 5.44 14.81
C VAL A 867 33.38 5.19 14.14
N THR A 868 34.40 6.00 14.45
CA THR A 868 35.75 5.77 13.93
C THR A 868 36.78 5.70 15.02
N GLU A 869 37.56 4.64 14.94
CA GLU A 869 38.74 4.40 15.76
C GLU A 869 39.99 4.70 14.93
N LYS A 870 41.03 5.25 15.58
CA LYS A 870 42.35 5.50 14.95
C LYS A 870 43.46 4.90 15.79
N ALA A 871 44.29 4.05 15.20
CA ALA A 871 45.44 3.43 15.85
C ALA A 871 46.55 3.18 14.82
N HIS A 872 47.80 3.44 15.22
CA HIS A 872 49.00 3.22 14.39
C HIS A 872 48.94 3.83 12.97
N GLY A 873 48.20 4.92 12.78
CA GLY A 873 48.00 5.58 11.48
C GLY A 873 46.87 4.99 10.61
N HIS A 874 46.28 3.86 11.03
CA HIS A 874 45.12 3.26 10.37
C HIS A 874 43.81 3.80 10.96
N ASN A 875 42.77 3.91 10.13
CA ASN A 875 41.42 4.24 10.54
C ASN A 875 40.54 2.99 10.42
N LEU A 876 39.64 2.79 11.37
CA LEU A 876 38.57 1.79 11.29
C LEU A 876 37.21 2.49 11.35
N ALA A 877 36.34 2.21 10.38
CA ALA A 877 34.95 2.61 10.44
C ALA A 877 34.08 1.47 11.03
N VAL A 878 33.36 1.74 12.12
CA VAL A 878 32.33 0.82 12.66
C VAL A 878 30.95 1.41 12.37
N THR A 879 30.12 0.69 11.63
CA THR A 879 28.82 1.15 11.15
C THR A 879 27.71 0.11 11.38
N VAL A 880 26.44 0.50 11.28
CA VAL A 880 25.26 -0.39 11.49
C VAL A 880 24.30 -0.44 10.30
N ALA A 881 23.63 -1.57 10.14
CA ALA A 881 22.60 -1.76 9.12
C ALA A 881 21.33 -2.45 9.67
N GLY A 882 20.18 -2.11 9.08
CA GLY A 882 18.88 -2.70 9.44
C GLY A 882 18.50 -2.48 10.90
N GLU A 883 18.02 -3.54 11.57
CA GLU A 883 17.60 -3.46 12.98
C GLU A 883 18.72 -3.08 13.96
N ALA A 884 19.99 -3.20 13.56
CA ALA A 884 21.11 -2.69 14.36
C ALA A 884 21.22 -1.15 14.30
N ALA A 885 20.72 -0.51 13.24
CA ALA A 885 20.68 0.95 13.15
C ALA A 885 19.44 1.53 13.85
N ALA A 886 18.26 1.00 13.53
CA ALA A 886 16.99 1.39 14.14
C ALA A 886 16.02 0.22 14.23
N SER A 887 15.36 0.03 15.38
CA SER A 887 14.25 -0.91 15.51
C SER A 887 12.98 -0.31 14.88
N SER A 888 12.37 -1.05 13.95
CA SER A 888 11.08 -0.66 13.39
C SER A 888 9.94 -0.92 14.36
N HIS A 889 8.90 -0.09 14.30
CA HIS A 889 7.66 -0.39 15.00
C HIS A 889 7.00 -1.63 14.38
N PHE A 890 6.65 -2.60 15.23
CA PHE A 890 6.05 -3.88 14.81
C PHE A 890 4.80 -3.68 13.94
N MET A 891 4.01 -2.62 14.21
CA MET A 891 2.78 -2.33 13.47
C MET A 891 2.97 -1.62 12.12
N THR A 892 4.17 -1.14 11.77
CA THR A 892 4.39 -0.42 10.50
C THR A 892 5.39 -1.06 9.54
N GLY A 893 6.21 -2.03 10.00
CA GLY A 893 7.00 -2.91 9.13
C GLY A 893 8.12 -2.21 8.34
N SER A 894 8.64 -1.10 8.86
CA SER A 894 9.58 -0.20 8.18
C SER A 894 11.06 -0.64 8.19
N GLY A 895 11.42 -1.67 8.97
CA GLY A 895 12.81 -2.01 9.28
C GLY A 895 13.63 -2.44 8.05
N LEU A 896 13.01 -3.18 7.13
CA LEU A 896 13.66 -3.61 5.90
C LEU A 896 13.89 -2.45 4.93
N SER A 897 12.97 -1.50 4.81
CA SER A 897 13.20 -0.29 3.99
C SER A 897 14.43 0.49 4.47
N GLY A 898 14.61 0.57 5.80
CA GLY A 898 15.81 1.13 6.43
C GLY A 898 17.08 0.34 6.17
N ALA A 899 17.02 -0.99 6.33
CA ALA A 899 18.14 -1.88 6.03
C ALA A 899 18.67 -1.67 4.61
N ARG A 900 17.77 -1.56 3.63
CA ARG A 900 18.10 -1.36 2.22
C ARG A 900 18.72 0.00 1.92
N GLU A 901 18.20 1.09 2.47
CA GLU A 901 18.86 2.40 2.32
C GLU A 901 20.26 2.36 2.95
N ASN A 902 20.44 1.75 4.13
CA ASN A 902 21.77 1.59 4.72
C ASN A 902 22.70 0.75 3.82
N ILE A 903 22.22 -0.34 3.21
CA ILE A 903 22.96 -1.11 2.19
C ILE A 903 23.42 -0.22 1.04
N LEU A 904 22.53 0.60 0.48
CA LEU A 904 22.86 1.50 -0.65
C LEU A 904 23.84 2.62 -0.25
N HIS A 905 23.71 3.18 0.96
CA HIS A 905 24.65 4.18 1.48
C HIS A 905 26.05 3.57 1.69
N LEU A 906 26.12 2.36 2.24
CA LEU A 906 27.36 1.63 2.48
C LEU A 906 28.02 1.19 1.17
N GLN A 907 27.24 0.66 0.21
CA GLN A 907 27.73 0.34 -1.13
C GLN A 907 28.35 1.58 -1.81
N ASN A 908 27.69 2.73 -1.73
CA ASN A 908 28.20 3.99 -2.30
C ASN A 908 29.47 4.50 -1.58
N PHE A 909 29.53 4.37 -0.25
CA PHE A 909 30.75 4.68 0.52
C PHE A 909 31.93 3.80 0.08
N THR A 910 31.73 2.48 0.05
CA THR A 910 32.73 1.50 -0.40
C THR A 910 33.19 1.78 -1.84
N HIS A 911 32.25 2.04 -2.76
CA HIS A 911 32.57 2.29 -4.18
C HIS A 911 33.40 3.55 -4.40
N LYS A 912 33.20 4.60 -3.57
CA LYS A 912 34.06 5.80 -3.60
C LYS A 912 35.48 5.43 -3.13
N THR A 913 35.59 4.80 -1.96
CA THR A 913 36.86 4.37 -1.37
C THR A 913 37.67 3.46 -2.31
N ALA A 914 36.99 2.51 -2.97
CA ALA A 914 37.61 1.55 -3.90
C ALA A 914 38.09 2.17 -5.23
N LYS A 915 37.61 3.37 -5.59
CA LYS A 915 37.92 4.03 -6.88
C LYS A 915 38.73 5.31 -6.78
N ASP A 916 38.84 5.94 -5.61
CA ASP A 916 39.58 7.20 -5.53
C ASP A 916 41.09 6.99 -5.75
N THR A 917 41.72 7.98 -6.41
CA THR A 917 43.16 7.98 -6.71
C THR A 917 43.96 8.70 -5.62
N TYR A 918 43.29 9.58 -4.86
CA TYR A 918 43.77 10.17 -3.63
C TYR A 918 42.58 10.11 -2.67
N PRO A 919 42.62 9.33 -1.58
CA PRO A 919 41.48 9.25 -0.65
C PRO A 919 41.32 10.58 0.09
N PHE A 920 40.59 11.52 -0.52
CA PHE A 920 40.30 12.84 0.04
C PHE A 920 39.49 12.64 1.32
N ASP A 921 40.13 12.98 2.43
CA ASP A 921 39.70 12.82 3.83
C ASP A 921 38.58 11.78 4.05
N PRO A 922 38.91 10.56 4.51
CA PRO A 922 37.92 9.57 4.93
C PRO A 922 36.84 10.13 5.87
N ALA A 923 37.13 11.17 6.66
CA ALA A 923 36.14 11.83 7.50
C ALA A 923 35.03 12.56 6.70
N GLN A 924 35.31 13.05 5.49
CA GLN A 924 34.28 13.66 4.61
C GLN A 924 33.32 12.61 4.07
N HIS A 925 33.84 11.48 3.58
CA HIS A 925 32.99 10.37 3.12
C HIS A 925 32.22 9.71 4.28
N GLN A 926 32.83 9.64 5.47
CA GLN A 926 32.17 9.22 6.69
C GLN A 926 31.05 10.18 7.11
N ALA A 927 31.26 11.50 7.04
CA ALA A 927 30.23 12.48 7.38
C ALA A 927 29.02 12.40 6.43
N ASP A 928 29.25 12.14 5.14
CA ASP A 928 28.19 11.85 4.16
C ASP A 928 27.42 10.56 4.53
N LEU A 929 28.12 9.49 4.92
CA LEU A 929 27.53 8.23 5.36
C LEU A 929 26.68 8.39 6.64
N GLU A 930 27.23 9.01 7.69
CA GLU A 930 26.52 9.27 8.95
C GLU A 930 25.29 10.15 8.72
N ALA A 931 25.41 11.23 7.95
CA ALA A 931 24.29 12.10 7.63
C ALA A 931 23.17 11.36 6.88
N LYS A 932 23.52 10.45 5.97
CA LYS A 932 22.54 9.62 5.23
C LYS A 932 21.87 8.59 6.12
N GLN A 933 22.64 7.78 6.85
CA GLN A 933 22.11 6.77 7.77
C GLN A 933 21.25 7.40 8.88
N LYS A 934 21.65 8.56 9.42
CA LYS A 934 20.86 9.31 10.40
C LYS A 934 19.52 9.77 9.83
N ILE A 935 19.49 10.30 8.60
CA ILE A 935 18.24 10.72 7.97
C ILE A 935 17.35 9.50 7.67
N THR A 936 17.91 8.39 7.19
CA THR A 936 17.19 7.13 7.06
C THR A 936 16.59 6.65 8.39
N ALA A 937 17.35 6.69 9.49
CA ALA A 937 16.88 6.32 10.82
C ALA A 937 15.79 7.26 11.36
N ASP A 938 15.92 8.57 11.15
CA ASP A 938 14.91 9.57 11.54
C ASP A 938 13.62 9.44 10.69
N GLU A 939 13.71 9.10 9.40
CA GLU A 939 12.54 8.86 8.54
C GLU A 939 11.75 7.60 8.95
N ILE A 940 12.46 6.53 9.33
CA ILE A 940 11.85 5.31 9.88
C ILE A 940 11.06 5.63 11.16
N GLY A 941 11.61 6.44 12.06
CA GLY A 941 10.96 6.81 13.31
C GLY A 941 9.82 7.83 13.17
N ARG A 942 9.98 8.87 12.33
CA ARG A 942 8.97 9.94 12.18
C ARG A 942 7.60 9.43 11.76
N ARG A 943 7.54 8.35 10.98
CA ARG A 943 6.28 7.79 10.48
C ARG A 943 5.38 7.26 11.60
N ASP A 944 5.99 6.82 12.70
CA ASP A 944 5.30 6.35 13.89
C ASP A 944 5.08 7.50 14.90
N GLY A 945 5.94 8.53 14.90
CA GLY A 945 5.82 9.71 15.76
C GLY A 945 4.63 10.64 15.45
N ILE A 946 4.18 10.71 14.19
CA ILE A 946 2.97 11.48 13.83
C ILE A 946 1.69 10.89 14.48
N LEU A 947 1.71 9.60 14.87
CA LEU A 947 0.64 8.96 15.65
C LEU A 947 0.70 9.28 17.17
N MET A 948 1.63 10.15 17.62
CA MET A 948 1.81 10.51 19.03
C MET A 948 1.70 12.01 19.33
N MET A 949 1.45 12.86 18.33
CA MET A 949 1.22 14.30 18.51
C MET A 949 -0.25 14.73 18.27
N SER A 950 -1.15 13.76 18.15
CA SER A 950 -2.61 13.93 18.03
C SER A 950 -3.33 13.13 19.10
#